data_AF-R4W4D1-F1
#
_entry.id   AF-R4W4D1-F1
#
_cell.length_a   1.000
_cell.length_b   1.000
_cell.length_c   1.000
_cell.angle_alpha   90.00
_cell.angle_beta   90.00
_cell.angle_gamma   90.00
#
_symmetry.space_group_name_H-M   'P 1'
#
loop_
_entity.id
_entity.type
_entity.pdbx_description
1 polymer ?
#
loop_
_entity_poly.entity_id
_entity_poly.type
_entity_poly.pdbx_seq_one_letter_code
_entity_poly.pdbx_strand_id
1 'polypeptide(L)'
;MSVVDEDTARAVNAGRETIGGVLSEAQRELKKVFLVFVFAFLGTILALRWWIWDYLEAVTKAQMNESVAQEVDIIARTPFDVILMQVKIGVIVGIVLASVVGLYLARKAILGRIEDTGVNVTTGKVYGFVGLSLGLAVVGMVYAYAVFFPLMFKILAEQAYAAGAKPSYGIVRFTEFLLLLTISFALAAQLPLVMGVLSYGEIVPYETFRDKWRYAVLGIFVFGAVFSPPDPFTQIMWAIPLITLYAFSLGVAKVVTNVHRGGVRNSPVEPGTFRRKGYLVVGAFVLSGGATALALYTGHAEVIGEAVLEQLPRSASIPFLGEVTFPTTVERGGPTVWLRSGLVMGVLGGAVALAYALVAVLRMPVVPRAYVGVEEEEDPEAVDVASLDVEGVRRAPLAAFADLSESEAVDIAGEAMEAGDEEKGRLVLERWEDAQQAADGDGADGDSEDAVDLRGLDAAGVADAPDSAFAALTEEQAVEIAGAAMENGDEEKGRLVLQRWQAAEDVDEPPVTGDPANLDLRELDAGGVEAAPTEAFAAISEDEAIDIAGEAMEAGDEEKGQLVLQRWDEINEAGTAAPNGGEGDPNAVATADVEAGAGAETTEQSAATDEEGGAFDDLFSDTAGGMLGAFADEERDEDEIGGYMYDIGFILDSMRSRMFVIVAVFIGVFTATFAYLYTVGIKQIMDVFISQVPNEALAPGQRATDATDVIIALHPVEVLIFIVKFSGVLAILVTTPVILYYAWPALQQRGLAPGSGDRRAFLMWGYVLLMGTLTGAVVGFFGVAPTVISYLVTDAVQSGMVVSYRIKSLLWIVFFMTIGFGFFLNIPIGMILLHLSDLVYFESMRKYWRHFVLVTFVVAALITPGGILTMLVFAIPVAVAYVLGLLLLWLLTAPWRLFGRGRASRTS
;
A
#
# COMPACT_ATOMS: atom_id res chain seq x y z
N MET A 1 -21.77 13.91 -0.74
CA MET A 1 -20.44 14.51 -1.05
C MET A 1 -19.39 13.39 -1.10
N SER A 2 -18.42 13.38 -2.03
CA SER A 2 -17.57 12.18 -2.27
C SER A 2 -16.54 11.92 -1.15
N VAL A 3 -16.36 10.65 -0.76
CA VAL A 3 -15.38 10.12 0.23
C VAL A 3 -13.90 10.40 -0.13
N VAL A 4 -13.65 11.15 -1.19
CA VAL A 4 -12.34 11.58 -1.65
C VAL A 4 -12.28 13.10 -1.51
N ASP A 5 -11.35 13.57 -0.66
CA ASP A 5 -10.95 14.98 -0.55
C ASP A 5 -10.94 15.64 -1.93
N GLU A 6 -11.58 16.80 -2.09
CA GLU A 6 -11.88 17.38 -3.40
C GLU A 6 -10.61 17.61 -4.24
N ASP A 7 -9.49 17.89 -3.57
CA ASP A 7 -8.16 17.99 -4.16
C ASP A 7 -7.66 16.65 -4.72
N THR A 8 -7.95 15.54 -4.06
CA THR A 8 -7.61 14.20 -4.53
C THR A 8 -8.49 13.81 -5.73
N ALA A 9 -9.80 14.14 -5.71
CA ALA A 9 -10.70 13.88 -6.83
C ALA A 9 -10.31 14.69 -8.07
N ARG A 10 -9.97 15.96 -7.88
CA ARG A 10 -9.49 16.87 -8.94
C ARG A 10 -8.16 16.40 -9.52
N ALA A 11 -7.21 15.95 -8.69
CA ALA A 11 -5.94 15.38 -9.13
C ALA A 11 -6.12 14.08 -9.94
N VAL A 12 -7.05 13.21 -9.52
CA VAL A 12 -7.37 11.96 -10.25
C VAL A 12 -8.02 12.27 -11.60
N ASN A 13 -8.97 13.19 -11.66
CA ASN A 13 -9.63 13.56 -12.91
C ASN A 13 -8.67 14.25 -13.89
N ALA A 14 -7.84 15.18 -13.42
CA ALA A 14 -6.78 15.79 -14.22
C ALA A 14 -5.77 14.73 -14.75
N GLY A 15 -5.44 13.74 -13.91
CA GLY A 15 -4.61 12.61 -14.29
C GLY A 15 -5.25 11.74 -15.38
N ARG A 16 -6.53 11.38 -15.23
CA ARG A 16 -7.29 10.57 -16.21
C ARG A 16 -7.39 11.25 -17.56
N GLU A 17 -7.68 12.55 -17.59
CA GLU A 17 -7.72 13.30 -18.84
C GLU A 17 -6.35 13.41 -19.51
N THR A 18 -5.29 13.58 -18.73
CA THR A 18 -3.92 13.66 -19.25
C THR A 18 -3.49 12.32 -19.85
N ILE A 19 -3.79 11.23 -19.16
CA ILE A 19 -3.58 9.87 -19.64
C ILE A 19 -4.41 9.62 -20.92
N GLY A 20 -5.68 10.05 -20.94
CA GLY A 20 -6.55 9.96 -22.11
C GLY A 20 -6.01 10.74 -23.31
N GLY A 21 -5.50 11.96 -23.10
CA GLY A 21 -4.85 12.76 -24.13
C GLY A 21 -3.60 12.07 -24.70
N VAL A 22 -2.71 11.58 -23.84
CA VAL A 22 -1.50 10.84 -24.26
C VAL A 22 -1.86 9.57 -25.02
N LEU A 23 -2.83 8.79 -24.53
CA LEU A 23 -3.27 7.55 -25.16
C LEU A 23 -3.95 7.82 -26.51
N SER A 24 -4.80 8.84 -26.63
CA SER A 24 -5.46 9.18 -27.89
C SER A 24 -4.46 9.60 -28.98
N GLU A 25 -3.41 10.35 -28.61
CA GLU A 25 -2.35 10.74 -29.53
C GLU A 25 -1.42 9.56 -29.86
N ALA A 26 -1.14 8.70 -28.88
CA ALA A 26 -0.41 7.45 -29.11
C ALA A 26 -1.21 6.48 -30.00
N GLN A 27 -2.54 6.43 -29.88
CA GLN A 27 -3.44 5.68 -30.78
C GLN A 27 -3.40 6.26 -32.20
N ARG A 28 -3.43 7.59 -32.34
CA ARG A 28 -3.30 8.28 -33.63
C ARG A 28 -1.97 7.94 -34.31
N GLU A 29 -0.90 7.83 -33.55
CA GLU A 29 0.44 7.47 -34.02
C GLU A 29 0.83 6.00 -33.79
N LEU A 30 -0.17 5.14 -33.52
CA LEU A 30 0.04 3.75 -33.09
C LEU A 30 0.88 2.95 -34.09
N LYS A 31 0.69 3.22 -35.39
CA LYS A 31 1.47 2.56 -36.45
C LYS A 31 2.96 2.85 -36.31
N LYS A 32 3.36 4.06 -35.94
CA LYS A 32 4.78 4.43 -35.75
C LYS A 32 5.33 3.80 -34.48
N VAL A 33 4.56 3.85 -33.38
CA VAL A 33 4.94 3.22 -32.10
C VAL A 33 5.10 1.70 -32.25
N PHE A 34 4.15 1.04 -32.92
CA PHE A 34 4.19 -0.39 -33.20
C PHE A 34 5.34 -0.75 -34.13
N LEU A 35 5.62 0.05 -35.15
CA LEU A 35 6.75 -0.17 -36.04
C LEU A 35 8.09 -0.08 -35.27
N VAL A 36 8.24 0.91 -34.39
CA VAL A 36 9.40 1.01 -33.50
C VAL A 36 9.50 -0.21 -32.57
N PHE A 37 8.38 -0.65 -31.98
CA PHE A 37 8.33 -1.87 -31.19
C PHE A 37 8.86 -3.07 -31.99
N VAL A 38 8.36 -3.30 -33.21
CA VAL A 38 8.76 -4.43 -34.06
C VAL A 38 10.24 -4.34 -34.46
N PHE A 39 10.72 -3.16 -34.85
CA PHE A 39 12.14 -2.96 -35.19
C PHE A 39 13.05 -3.17 -33.99
N ALA A 40 12.68 -2.66 -32.81
CA ALA A 40 13.41 -2.88 -31.57
C ALA A 40 13.39 -4.35 -31.14
N PHE A 41 12.25 -5.01 -31.23
CA PHE A 41 12.05 -6.43 -30.93
C PHE A 41 12.94 -7.31 -31.82
N LEU A 42 12.81 -7.18 -33.14
CA LEU A 42 13.62 -7.95 -34.10
C LEU A 42 15.09 -7.57 -34.03
N GLY A 43 15.41 -6.29 -33.88
CA GLY A 43 16.77 -5.78 -33.74
C GLY A 43 17.46 -6.35 -32.50
N THR A 44 16.73 -6.47 -31.38
CA THR A 44 17.25 -7.06 -30.14
C THR A 44 17.52 -8.54 -30.31
N ILE A 45 16.63 -9.29 -30.97
CA ILE A 45 16.85 -10.71 -31.26
C ILE A 45 18.09 -10.90 -32.15
N LEU A 46 18.23 -10.09 -33.20
CA LEU A 46 19.39 -10.13 -34.10
C LEU A 46 20.68 -9.73 -33.37
N ALA A 47 20.64 -8.70 -32.53
CA ALA A 47 21.78 -8.25 -31.74
C ALA A 47 22.20 -9.30 -30.70
N LEU A 48 21.24 -9.94 -30.03
CA LEU A 48 21.47 -11.09 -29.15
C LEU A 48 22.14 -12.23 -29.89
N ARG A 49 21.65 -12.57 -31.08
CA ARG A 49 22.17 -13.68 -31.87
C ARG A 49 23.57 -13.43 -32.44
N TRP A 50 23.89 -12.21 -32.83
CA TRP A 50 25.14 -11.92 -33.55
C TRP A 50 26.25 -11.34 -32.69
N TRP A 51 25.94 -10.69 -31.57
CA TRP A 51 26.96 -9.93 -30.83
C TRP A 51 26.83 -10.03 -29.31
N ILE A 52 25.62 -9.91 -28.77
CA ILE A 52 25.41 -9.80 -27.32
C ILE A 52 25.53 -11.17 -26.64
N TRP A 53 25.25 -12.28 -27.33
CA TRP A 53 25.42 -13.62 -26.74
C TRP A 53 26.86 -13.88 -26.28
N ASP A 54 27.85 -13.61 -27.13
CA ASP A 54 29.26 -13.80 -26.79
C ASP A 54 29.69 -12.92 -25.61
N TYR A 55 29.15 -11.68 -25.55
CA TYR A 55 29.38 -10.77 -24.44
C TYR A 55 28.74 -11.26 -23.13
N LEU A 56 27.47 -11.67 -23.17
CA LEU A 56 26.76 -12.18 -22.01
C LEU A 56 27.38 -13.48 -21.50
N GLU A 57 27.81 -14.36 -22.39
CA GLU A 57 28.54 -15.58 -22.04
C GLU A 57 29.88 -15.25 -21.37
N ALA A 58 30.67 -14.33 -21.95
CA ALA A 58 31.94 -13.90 -21.39
C ALA A 58 31.78 -13.24 -20.01
N VAL A 59 30.79 -12.36 -19.85
CA VAL A 59 30.45 -11.71 -18.58
C VAL A 59 30.00 -12.74 -17.55
N THR A 60 29.16 -13.70 -17.95
CA THR A 60 28.68 -14.76 -17.07
C THR A 60 29.85 -15.60 -16.56
N LYS A 61 30.78 -16.01 -17.44
CA LYS A 61 31.97 -16.78 -17.08
C LYS A 61 32.94 -15.99 -16.20
N ALA A 62 33.14 -14.69 -16.48
CA ALA A 62 34.05 -13.84 -15.71
C ALA A 62 33.60 -13.59 -14.26
N GLN A 63 32.31 -13.73 -13.97
CA GLN A 63 31.74 -13.52 -12.63
C GLN A 63 31.52 -14.82 -11.84
N MET A 64 31.75 -15.99 -12.45
CA MET A 64 31.75 -17.27 -11.74
C MET A 64 33.09 -17.46 -11.03
N ASN A 65 33.06 -17.96 -9.78
CA ASN A 65 34.27 -18.22 -8.99
C ASN A 65 35.14 -19.29 -9.68
N GLU A 66 36.48 -19.16 -9.68
CA GLU A 66 37.41 -20.08 -10.38
C GLU A 66 37.26 -21.55 -9.92
N SER A 67 36.79 -21.77 -8.68
CA SER A 67 36.48 -23.08 -8.11
C SER A 67 35.15 -23.69 -8.58
N VAL A 68 34.22 -22.89 -9.09
CA VAL A 68 32.91 -23.30 -9.60
C VAL A 68 32.93 -23.42 -11.13
N ALA A 69 33.73 -22.59 -11.81
CA ALA A 69 33.85 -22.58 -13.26
C ALA A 69 34.44 -23.87 -13.87
N GLN A 70 35.15 -24.69 -13.09
CA GLN A 70 35.71 -25.97 -13.54
C GLN A 70 34.76 -27.16 -13.35
N GLU A 71 33.67 -27.01 -12.57
CA GLU A 71 32.70 -28.08 -12.27
C GLU A 71 31.27 -27.79 -12.75
N VAL A 72 30.98 -26.59 -13.28
CA VAL A 72 29.65 -26.24 -13.81
C VAL A 72 29.57 -26.58 -15.30
N ASP A 73 28.82 -27.62 -15.61
CA ASP A 73 28.41 -27.94 -16.97
C ASP A 73 27.31 -26.96 -17.40
N ILE A 74 27.57 -26.15 -18.43
CA ILE A 74 26.60 -25.18 -18.96
C ILE A 74 25.56 -25.95 -19.78
N ILE A 75 24.54 -26.46 -19.11
CA ILE A 75 23.49 -27.25 -19.75
C ILE A 75 22.31 -26.35 -20.10
N ALA A 76 22.04 -26.19 -21.40
CA ALA A 76 20.73 -25.76 -21.88
C ALA A 76 19.77 -26.95 -21.72
N ARG A 77 18.74 -26.80 -20.88
CA ARG A 77 17.79 -27.90 -20.61
C ARG A 77 16.98 -28.26 -21.85
N THR A 78 16.66 -27.27 -22.68
CA THR A 78 15.99 -27.50 -23.96
C THR A 78 16.62 -26.65 -25.07
N PRO A 79 16.57 -27.11 -26.34
CA PRO A 79 17.04 -26.31 -27.48
C PRO A 79 16.18 -25.06 -27.72
N PHE A 80 14.97 -25.00 -27.16
CA PHE A 80 14.06 -23.85 -27.29
C PHE A 80 14.31 -22.74 -26.24
N ASP A 81 14.97 -23.05 -25.12
CA ASP A 81 15.16 -22.11 -24.00
C ASP A 81 15.85 -20.81 -24.46
N VAL A 82 16.87 -20.92 -25.33
CA VAL A 82 17.64 -19.76 -25.82
C VAL A 82 16.80 -18.87 -26.73
N ILE A 83 16.00 -19.45 -27.62
CA ILE A 83 15.13 -18.71 -28.54
C ILE A 83 14.03 -18.00 -27.74
N LEU A 84 13.38 -18.72 -26.82
CA LEU A 84 12.32 -18.15 -25.99
C LEU A 84 12.84 -17.00 -25.13
N MET A 85 14.04 -17.13 -24.57
CA MET A 85 14.70 -16.06 -23.84
C MET A 85 14.96 -14.83 -24.72
N GLN A 86 15.53 -15.01 -25.91
CA GLN A 86 15.77 -13.89 -26.84
C GLN A 86 14.48 -13.16 -27.20
N VAL A 87 13.39 -13.90 -27.43
CA VAL A 87 12.07 -13.34 -27.66
C VAL A 87 11.58 -12.55 -26.45
N LYS A 88 11.63 -13.10 -25.24
CA LYS A 88 11.22 -12.38 -24.01
C LYS A 88 11.99 -11.09 -23.82
N ILE A 89 13.32 -11.14 -23.94
CA ILE A 89 14.18 -9.94 -23.83
C ILE A 89 13.81 -8.94 -24.91
N GLY A 90 13.65 -9.41 -26.15
CA GLY A 90 13.24 -8.58 -27.28
C GLY A 90 11.91 -7.88 -27.04
N VAL A 91 10.92 -8.57 -26.45
CA VAL A 91 9.61 -7.96 -26.13
C VAL A 91 9.79 -6.86 -25.11
N ILE A 92 10.53 -7.10 -24.03
CA ILE A 92 10.75 -6.10 -22.97
C ILE A 92 11.47 -4.86 -23.54
N VAL A 93 12.58 -5.06 -24.25
CA VAL A 93 13.33 -3.95 -24.86
C VAL A 93 12.49 -3.22 -25.91
N GLY A 94 11.70 -3.97 -26.69
CA GLY A 94 10.73 -3.43 -27.64
C GLY A 94 9.72 -2.52 -26.96
N ILE A 95 9.09 -2.97 -25.87
CA ILE A 95 8.10 -2.19 -25.10
C ILE A 95 8.75 -0.93 -24.52
N VAL A 96 9.94 -1.04 -23.94
CA VAL A 96 10.66 0.10 -23.35
C VAL A 96 10.97 1.15 -24.41
N LEU A 97 11.54 0.76 -25.56
CA LEU A 97 11.85 1.70 -26.65
C LEU A 97 10.60 2.28 -27.30
N ALA A 98 9.54 1.46 -27.47
CA ALA A 98 8.26 1.93 -27.96
C ALA A 98 7.62 2.94 -26.98
N SER A 99 7.77 2.74 -25.68
CA SER A 99 7.28 3.66 -24.65
C SER A 99 8.01 5.01 -24.72
N VAL A 100 9.34 4.99 -24.87
CA VAL A 100 10.14 6.23 -25.03
C VAL A 100 9.74 6.99 -26.29
N VAL A 101 9.61 6.31 -27.43
CA VAL A 101 9.19 6.97 -28.68
C VAL A 101 7.72 7.40 -28.62
N GLY A 102 6.85 6.60 -27.99
CA GLY A 102 5.45 6.94 -27.76
C GLY A 102 5.31 8.24 -26.98
N LEU A 103 6.05 8.39 -25.87
CA LEU A 103 6.09 9.64 -25.11
C LEU A 103 6.65 10.80 -25.93
N TYR A 104 7.67 10.58 -26.76
CA TYR A 104 8.20 11.61 -27.66
C TYR A 104 7.18 12.04 -28.73
N LEU A 105 6.38 11.13 -29.27
CA LEU A 105 5.33 11.45 -30.24
C LEU A 105 4.17 12.19 -29.57
N ALA A 106 3.79 11.76 -28.36
CA ALA A 106 2.78 12.41 -27.53
C ALA A 106 3.23 13.75 -26.93
N ARG A 107 4.50 14.18 -27.13
CA ARG A 107 5.07 15.40 -26.53
C ARG A 107 4.22 16.65 -26.70
N LYS A 108 3.51 16.80 -27.83
CA LYS A 108 2.69 17.99 -28.09
C LYS A 108 1.45 18.02 -27.21
N ALA A 109 0.80 16.87 -27.00
CA ALA A 109 -0.32 16.74 -26.08
C ALA A 109 0.10 16.97 -24.62
N ILE A 110 1.31 16.51 -24.26
CA ILE A 110 1.88 16.71 -22.92
C ILE A 110 2.26 18.18 -22.70
N LEU A 111 3.00 18.78 -23.64
CA LEU A 111 3.48 20.17 -23.52
C LEU A 111 2.33 21.18 -23.52
N GLY A 112 1.29 20.98 -24.32
CA GLY A 112 0.12 21.87 -24.33
C GLY A 112 -0.56 21.96 -22.96
N ARG A 113 -0.62 20.86 -22.21
CA ARG A 113 -1.20 20.83 -20.85
C ARG A 113 -0.25 21.36 -19.77
N ILE A 114 1.06 21.22 -19.96
CA ILE A 114 2.07 21.79 -19.04
C ILE A 114 2.14 23.31 -19.17
N GLU A 115 1.88 23.85 -20.37
CA GLU A 115 1.79 25.29 -20.60
C GLU A 115 0.67 25.95 -19.79
N ASP A 116 -0.46 25.25 -19.59
CA ASP A 116 -1.57 25.69 -18.71
C ASP A 116 -1.14 25.79 -17.23
N THR A 117 -0.04 25.13 -16.84
CA THR A 117 0.53 25.18 -15.49
C THR A 117 1.54 26.34 -15.31
N GLY A 118 1.76 27.18 -16.33
CA GLY A 118 2.65 28.35 -16.26
C GLY A 118 4.16 28.03 -16.30
N VAL A 119 4.55 26.77 -16.55
CA VAL A 119 5.96 26.36 -16.60
C VAL A 119 6.52 26.50 -18.02
N ASN A 120 7.38 27.49 -18.24
CA ASN A 120 8.07 27.69 -19.52
C ASN A 120 9.10 26.58 -19.79
N VAL A 121 8.75 25.63 -20.66
CA VAL A 121 9.62 24.52 -21.10
C VAL A 121 10.39 24.90 -22.37
N THR A 122 11.63 25.38 -22.21
CA THR A 122 12.54 25.64 -23.34
C THR A 122 13.07 24.32 -23.92
N THR A 123 13.30 24.25 -25.24
CA THR A 123 13.90 23.10 -25.94
C THR A 123 15.22 22.63 -25.30
N GLY A 124 16.03 23.55 -24.76
CA GLY A 124 17.26 23.22 -24.04
C GLY A 124 17.02 22.46 -22.72
N LYS A 125 15.95 22.78 -21.99
CA LYS A 125 15.56 22.05 -20.76
C LYS A 125 15.14 20.61 -21.08
N VAL A 126 14.47 20.41 -22.23
CA VAL A 126 14.08 19.07 -22.70
C VAL A 126 15.31 18.22 -23.03
N TYR A 127 16.26 18.75 -23.80
CA TYR A 127 17.51 18.02 -24.08
C TYR A 127 18.33 17.76 -22.81
N GLY A 128 18.37 18.72 -21.88
CA GLY A 128 18.99 18.53 -20.57
C GLY A 128 18.32 17.42 -19.75
N PHE A 129 16.99 17.39 -19.72
CA PHE A 129 16.20 16.35 -19.06
C PHE A 129 16.48 14.96 -19.66
N VAL A 130 16.45 14.84 -20.99
CA VAL A 130 16.75 13.57 -21.68
C VAL A 130 18.18 13.12 -21.40
N GLY A 131 19.16 14.04 -21.49
CA GLY A 131 20.56 13.74 -21.18
C GLY A 131 20.76 13.28 -19.74
N LEU A 132 20.09 13.94 -18.79
CA LEU A 132 20.12 13.57 -17.38
C LEU A 132 19.46 12.21 -17.13
N SER A 133 18.30 11.96 -17.74
CA SER A 133 17.58 10.68 -17.65
C SER A 133 18.43 9.52 -18.18
N LEU A 134 19.07 9.68 -19.33
CA LEU A 134 20.01 8.70 -19.89
C LEU A 134 21.22 8.49 -18.96
N GLY A 135 21.78 9.57 -18.42
CA GLY A 135 22.87 9.49 -17.45
C GLY A 135 22.50 8.70 -16.21
N LEU A 136 21.33 8.96 -15.63
CA LEU A 136 20.79 8.24 -14.46
C LEU A 136 20.53 6.77 -14.79
N ALA A 137 19.98 6.46 -15.97
CA ALA A 137 19.77 5.08 -16.40
C ALA A 137 21.10 4.30 -16.48
N VAL A 138 22.14 4.92 -17.02
CA VAL A 138 23.48 4.32 -17.07
C VAL A 138 24.06 4.11 -15.66
N VAL A 139 23.91 5.08 -14.77
CA VAL A 139 24.31 4.93 -13.35
C VAL A 139 23.56 3.77 -12.69
N GLY A 140 22.26 3.65 -12.93
CA GLY A 140 21.44 2.54 -12.45
C GLY A 140 21.93 1.18 -12.99
N MET A 141 22.19 1.07 -14.28
CA MET A 141 22.75 -0.15 -14.89
C MET A 141 24.12 -0.52 -14.32
N VAL A 142 25.00 0.46 -14.16
CA VAL A 142 26.33 0.25 -13.56
C VAL A 142 26.21 -0.20 -12.11
N TYR A 143 25.32 0.39 -11.32
CA TYR A 143 25.06 -0.03 -9.94
C TYR A 143 24.56 -1.49 -9.89
N ALA A 144 23.58 -1.82 -10.74
CA ALA A 144 23.00 -3.16 -10.82
C ALA A 144 24.08 -4.22 -11.09
N TYR A 145 24.92 -3.97 -12.08
CA TYR A 145 25.96 -4.90 -12.53
C TYR A 145 27.19 -4.94 -11.61
N ALA A 146 27.71 -3.78 -11.18
CA ALA A 146 28.99 -3.69 -10.50
C ALA A 146 28.90 -3.79 -8.97
N VAL A 147 27.74 -3.48 -8.38
CA VAL A 147 27.57 -3.43 -6.92
C VAL A 147 26.54 -4.44 -6.46
N PHE A 148 25.32 -4.34 -7.00
CA PHE A 148 24.20 -5.14 -6.49
C PHE A 148 24.36 -6.62 -6.85
N PHE A 149 24.66 -6.93 -8.11
CA PHE A 149 24.79 -8.30 -8.57
C PHE A 149 25.87 -9.10 -7.81
N PRO A 150 27.12 -8.60 -7.63
CA PRO A 150 28.13 -9.29 -6.84
C PRO A 150 27.76 -9.47 -5.38
N LEU A 151 27.13 -8.46 -4.76
CA LEU A 151 26.66 -8.53 -3.38
C LEU A 151 25.62 -9.64 -3.22
N MET A 152 24.61 -9.64 -4.10
CA MET A 152 23.56 -10.64 -4.10
C MET A 152 24.12 -12.03 -4.36
N PHE A 153 24.94 -12.19 -5.40
CA PHE A 153 25.51 -13.48 -5.75
C PHE A 153 26.40 -14.04 -4.65
N LYS A 154 27.24 -13.20 -4.01
CA LYS A 154 28.08 -13.61 -2.87
C LYS A 154 27.22 -14.17 -1.73
N ILE A 155 26.20 -13.43 -1.32
CA ILE A 155 25.31 -13.84 -0.22
C ILE A 155 24.59 -15.14 -0.59
N LEU A 156 24.03 -15.23 -1.80
CA LEU A 156 23.37 -16.43 -2.29
C LEU A 156 24.33 -17.63 -2.35
N ALA A 157 25.51 -17.48 -2.95
CA ALA A 157 26.48 -18.56 -3.10
C ALA A 157 26.99 -19.09 -1.75
N GLU A 158 27.29 -18.20 -0.79
CA GLU A 158 27.71 -18.59 0.57
C GLU A 158 26.63 -19.43 1.27
N GLN A 159 25.35 -19.10 1.09
CA GLN A 159 24.23 -19.86 1.65
C GLN A 159 24.06 -21.24 1.00
N ALA A 160 24.19 -21.34 -0.33
CA ALA A 160 24.14 -22.64 -1.03
C ALA A 160 25.27 -23.57 -0.58
N TYR A 161 26.49 -23.04 -0.46
CA TYR A 161 27.64 -23.81 -0.01
C TYR A 161 27.47 -24.25 1.45
N ALA A 162 26.96 -23.38 2.32
CA ALA A 162 26.66 -23.72 3.70
C ALA A 162 25.64 -24.86 3.82
N ALA A 163 24.71 -24.99 2.87
CA ALA A 163 23.71 -26.05 2.81
C ALA A 163 24.21 -27.38 2.19
N GLY A 164 25.48 -27.47 1.76
CA GLY A 164 26.06 -28.68 1.17
C GLY A 164 25.61 -28.94 -0.27
N ALA A 165 25.07 -27.93 -0.96
CA ALA A 165 24.62 -28.07 -2.34
C ALA A 165 25.63 -27.48 -3.32
N LYS A 166 25.87 -28.16 -4.45
CA LYS A 166 26.62 -27.57 -5.57
C LYS A 166 25.76 -26.52 -6.28
N PRO A 167 26.20 -25.25 -6.34
CA PRO A 167 25.46 -24.23 -7.09
C PRO A 167 25.58 -24.52 -8.59
N SER A 168 24.47 -24.73 -9.28
CA SER A 168 24.47 -24.76 -10.75
C SER A 168 23.48 -23.74 -11.31
N TYR A 169 23.93 -22.97 -12.30
CA TYR A 169 23.17 -21.88 -12.89
C TYR A 169 22.92 -22.17 -14.36
N GLY A 170 21.65 -22.27 -14.76
CA GLY A 170 21.31 -22.34 -16.17
C GLY A 170 21.57 -20.99 -16.84
N ILE A 171 22.39 -20.96 -17.89
CA ILE A 171 22.80 -19.74 -18.60
C ILE A 171 21.61 -18.87 -18.98
N VAL A 172 20.52 -19.47 -19.47
CA VAL A 172 19.30 -18.77 -19.88
C VAL A 172 18.67 -18.02 -18.72
N ARG A 173 18.45 -18.70 -17.59
CA ARG A 173 17.84 -18.07 -16.39
C ARG A 173 18.74 -17.02 -15.78
N PHE A 174 20.05 -17.26 -15.81
CA PHE A 174 21.05 -16.31 -15.35
C PHE A 174 21.03 -15.02 -16.20
N THR A 175 20.99 -15.16 -17.52
CA THR A 175 20.90 -14.04 -18.46
C THR A 175 19.57 -13.29 -18.33
N GLU A 176 18.43 -13.99 -18.27
CA GLU A 176 17.11 -13.38 -18.01
C GLU A 176 17.17 -12.53 -16.73
N PHE A 177 17.72 -13.11 -15.66
CA PHE A 177 17.84 -12.46 -14.37
C PHE A 177 18.72 -11.20 -14.44
N LEU A 178 19.93 -11.30 -15.02
CA LEU A 178 20.87 -10.17 -15.09
C LEU A 178 20.31 -9.01 -15.92
N LEU A 179 19.59 -9.30 -17.00
CA LEU A 179 18.94 -8.29 -17.84
C LEU A 179 17.76 -7.63 -17.13
N LEU A 180 16.88 -8.42 -16.50
CA LEU A 180 15.77 -7.87 -15.71
C LEU A 180 16.29 -6.98 -14.58
N LEU A 181 17.37 -7.41 -13.92
CA LEU A 181 18.03 -6.66 -12.87
C LEU A 181 18.58 -5.32 -13.37
N THR A 182 19.31 -5.32 -14.49
CA THR A 182 19.87 -4.07 -15.06
C THR A 182 18.78 -3.09 -15.49
N ILE A 183 17.72 -3.57 -16.16
CA ILE A 183 16.59 -2.73 -16.56
C ILE A 183 15.87 -2.16 -15.33
N SER A 184 15.64 -2.98 -14.31
CA SER A 184 14.90 -2.57 -13.13
C SER A 184 15.61 -1.48 -12.34
N PHE A 185 16.93 -1.58 -12.17
CA PHE A 185 17.71 -0.52 -11.53
C PHE A 185 17.88 0.71 -12.43
N ALA A 186 17.91 0.56 -13.76
CA ALA A 186 17.88 1.69 -14.68
C ALA A 186 16.58 2.51 -14.56
N LEU A 187 15.44 1.81 -14.40
CA LEU A 187 14.14 2.41 -14.15
C LEU A 187 14.06 3.02 -12.75
N ALA A 188 14.50 2.29 -11.71
CA ALA A 188 14.52 2.81 -10.35
C ALA A 188 15.38 4.08 -10.25
N ALA A 189 16.52 4.14 -10.95
CA ALA A 189 17.37 5.32 -11.02
C ALA A 189 16.67 6.57 -11.56
N GLN A 190 15.50 6.45 -12.21
CA GLN A 190 14.69 7.59 -12.66
C GLN A 190 13.88 8.23 -11.53
N LEU A 191 13.66 7.55 -10.39
CA LEU A 191 12.83 8.06 -9.29
C LEU A 191 13.20 9.50 -8.84
N PRO A 192 14.48 9.86 -8.64
CA PRO A 192 14.83 11.21 -8.20
C PRO A 192 14.49 12.28 -9.23
N LEU A 193 14.63 11.94 -10.51
CA LEU A 193 14.33 12.85 -11.62
C LEU A 193 12.82 13.01 -11.79
N VAL A 194 12.07 11.91 -11.81
CA VAL A 194 10.62 11.91 -11.98
C VAL A 194 9.92 12.62 -10.82
N MET A 195 10.23 12.25 -9.57
CA MET A 195 9.66 12.91 -8.39
C MET A 195 10.04 14.38 -8.34
N GLY A 196 11.29 14.72 -8.67
CA GLY A 196 11.77 16.10 -8.72
C GLY A 196 11.01 16.94 -9.74
N VAL A 197 10.82 16.44 -10.97
CA VAL A 197 10.09 17.17 -12.02
C VAL A 197 8.60 17.29 -11.73
N LEU A 198 7.97 16.23 -11.21
CA LEU A 198 6.56 16.27 -10.82
C LEU A 198 6.31 17.25 -9.66
N SER A 199 7.25 17.33 -8.72
CA SER A 199 7.18 18.31 -7.62
C SER A 199 7.49 19.74 -8.09
N TYR A 200 8.41 19.90 -9.05
CA TYR A 200 8.72 21.20 -9.65
C TYR A 200 7.53 21.79 -10.40
N GLY A 201 6.81 20.97 -11.17
CA GLY A 201 5.63 21.39 -11.91
C GLY A 201 4.35 21.41 -11.07
N GLU A 202 4.43 21.17 -9.77
CA GLU A 202 3.29 21.04 -8.84
C GLU A 202 2.18 20.06 -9.27
N ILE A 203 2.47 19.15 -10.21
CA ILE A 203 1.54 18.09 -10.64
C ILE A 203 1.33 17.08 -9.50
N VAL A 204 2.42 16.75 -8.80
CA VAL A 204 2.37 15.96 -7.56
C VAL A 204 3.19 16.69 -6.50
N PRO A 205 2.55 17.29 -5.48
CA PRO A 205 3.25 17.97 -4.41
C PRO A 205 4.22 17.05 -3.64
N TYR A 206 5.29 17.64 -3.11
CA TYR A 206 6.25 16.92 -2.26
C TYR A 206 5.57 16.27 -1.05
N GLU A 207 4.58 16.96 -0.49
CA GLU A 207 3.77 16.55 0.66
C GLU A 207 3.06 15.23 0.36
N THR A 208 2.51 15.06 -0.84
CA THR A 208 1.88 13.80 -1.28
C THR A 208 2.86 12.63 -1.25
N PHE A 209 4.08 12.81 -1.78
CA PHE A 209 5.12 11.77 -1.73
C PHE A 209 5.56 11.46 -0.30
N ARG A 210 5.64 12.48 0.55
CA ARG A 210 5.97 12.32 1.98
C ARG A 210 4.88 11.56 2.72
N ASP A 211 3.63 11.91 2.53
CA ASP A 211 2.52 11.38 3.33
C ASP A 211 2.13 9.97 2.86
N LYS A 212 2.27 9.69 1.57
CA LYS A 212 2.02 8.37 0.97
C LYS A 212 3.26 7.47 0.91
N TRP A 213 4.32 7.76 1.67
CA TRP A 213 5.57 6.97 1.66
C TRP A 213 5.37 5.47 1.92
N ARG A 214 4.38 5.11 2.74
CA ARG A 214 4.05 3.70 3.05
C ARG A 214 3.55 2.94 1.82
N TYR A 215 2.75 3.60 0.97
CA TYR A 215 2.27 3.04 -0.29
C TYR A 215 3.42 2.91 -1.30
N ALA A 216 4.37 3.85 -1.32
CA ALA A 216 5.57 3.73 -2.14
C ALA A 216 6.44 2.53 -1.70
N VAL A 217 6.61 2.32 -0.39
CA VAL A 217 7.31 1.13 0.14
C VAL A 217 6.60 -0.15 -0.28
N LEU A 218 5.28 -0.22 -0.14
CA LEU A 218 4.49 -1.37 -0.62
C LEU A 218 4.69 -1.60 -2.13
N GLY A 219 4.59 -0.54 -2.93
CA GLY A 219 4.83 -0.59 -4.37
C GLY A 219 6.23 -1.07 -4.73
N ILE A 220 7.26 -0.71 -3.97
CA ILE A 220 8.63 -1.21 -4.13
C ILE A 220 8.71 -2.71 -3.82
N PHE A 221 8.03 -3.20 -2.79
CA PHE A 221 7.97 -4.63 -2.51
C PHE A 221 7.22 -5.40 -3.60
N VAL A 222 6.12 -4.86 -4.13
CA VAL A 222 5.40 -5.44 -5.28
C VAL A 222 6.28 -5.48 -6.51
N PHE A 223 6.97 -4.37 -6.82
CA PHE A 223 7.96 -4.31 -7.89
C PHE A 223 9.06 -5.36 -7.68
N GLY A 224 9.60 -5.48 -6.47
CA GLY A 224 10.51 -6.55 -6.10
C GLY A 224 9.95 -7.94 -6.42
N ALA A 225 8.70 -8.23 -6.05
CA ALA A 225 8.09 -9.54 -6.29
C ALA A 225 7.89 -9.87 -7.77
N VAL A 226 7.66 -8.85 -8.62
CA VAL A 226 7.47 -9.03 -10.07
C VAL A 226 8.79 -9.33 -10.78
N PHE A 227 9.87 -8.66 -10.37
CA PHE A 227 11.13 -8.66 -11.12
C PHE A 227 12.27 -9.47 -10.48
N SER A 228 12.19 -9.73 -9.17
CA SER A 228 13.06 -10.69 -8.50
C SER A 228 12.42 -12.09 -8.48
N PRO A 229 13.20 -13.16 -8.29
CA PRO A 229 12.62 -14.48 -8.01
C PRO A 229 11.58 -14.39 -6.87
N PRO A 230 10.54 -15.24 -6.83
CA PRO A 230 9.49 -15.20 -5.82
C PRO A 230 10.00 -15.76 -4.48
N ASP A 231 11.00 -15.08 -3.91
CA ASP A 231 11.60 -15.38 -2.63
C ASP A 231 11.71 -14.10 -1.77
N PRO A 232 11.29 -14.15 -0.49
CA PRO A 232 11.29 -12.95 0.35
C PRO A 232 12.68 -12.33 0.56
N PHE A 233 13.75 -13.12 0.43
CA PHE A 233 15.09 -12.66 0.71
C PHE A 233 15.60 -11.74 -0.41
N THR A 234 15.57 -12.21 -1.66
CA THR A 234 15.94 -11.41 -2.83
C THR A 234 14.96 -10.24 -3.04
N GLN A 235 13.68 -10.43 -2.69
CA GLN A 235 12.70 -9.33 -2.66
C GLN A 235 13.11 -8.23 -1.66
N ILE A 236 13.52 -8.57 -0.43
CA ILE A 236 14.03 -7.59 0.55
C ILE A 236 15.34 -6.96 0.05
N MET A 237 16.26 -7.77 -0.50
CA MET A 237 17.50 -7.26 -1.05
C MET A 237 17.26 -6.24 -2.16
N TRP A 238 16.25 -6.46 -3.01
CA TRP A 238 15.80 -5.50 -4.01
C TRP A 238 15.13 -4.27 -3.41
N ALA A 239 14.27 -4.47 -2.40
CA ALA A 239 13.50 -3.38 -1.81
C ALA A 239 14.39 -2.36 -1.10
N ILE A 240 15.43 -2.80 -0.37
CA ILE A 240 16.32 -1.91 0.39
C ILE A 240 16.92 -0.77 -0.46
N PRO A 241 17.65 -1.04 -1.57
CA PRO A 241 18.23 0.03 -2.37
C PRO A 241 17.17 0.91 -3.04
N LEU A 242 16.01 0.35 -3.41
CA LEU A 242 14.91 1.11 -3.99
C LEU A 242 14.26 2.05 -2.95
N ILE A 243 14.09 1.60 -1.70
CA ILE A 243 13.58 2.43 -0.59
C ILE A 243 14.59 3.53 -0.26
N THR A 244 15.89 3.22 -0.22
CA THR A 244 16.95 4.22 -0.06
C THR A 244 16.89 5.26 -1.18
N LEU A 245 16.70 4.80 -2.42
CA LEU A 245 16.59 5.68 -3.57
C LEU A 245 15.31 6.53 -3.53
N TYR A 246 14.19 5.98 -3.05
CA TYR A 246 12.97 6.73 -2.81
C TYR A 246 13.16 7.83 -1.75
N ALA A 247 13.81 7.52 -0.63
CA ALA A 247 14.13 8.51 0.41
C ALA A 247 15.07 9.62 -0.12
N PHE A 248 16.04 9.25 -0.95
CA PHE A 248 16.88 10.21 -1.66
C PHE A 248 16.05 11.09 -2.62
N SER A 249 15.13 10.48 -3.36
CA SER A 249 14.22 11.16 -4.30
C SER A 249 13.30 12.14 -3.59
N LEU A 250 12.80 11.81 -2.40
CA LEU A 250 12.08 12.73 -1.51
C LEU A 250 12.93 13.95 -1.14
N GLY A 251 14.20 13.74 -0.79
CA GLY A 251 15.11 14.84 -0.51
C GLY A 251 15.28 15.77 -1.72
N VAL A 252 15.50 15.20 -2.90
CA VAL A 252 15.60 15.97 -4.17
C VAL A 252 14.31 16.74 -4.44
N ALA A 253 13.15 16.08 -4.37
CA ALA A 253 11.84 16.70 -4.55
C ALA A 253 11.63 17.89 -3.60
N LYS A 254 12.05 17.75 -2.33
CA LYS A 254 11.97 18.84 -1.35
C LYS A 254 12.88 20.02 -1.69
N VAL A 255 14.13 19.75 -2.08
CA VAL A 255 15.06 20.80 -2.52
C VAL A 255 14.46 21.55 -3.70
N VAL A 256 13.95 20.82 -4.70
CA VAL A 256 13.36 21.38 -5.91
C VAL A 256 12.13 22.24 -5.57
N THR A 257 11.26 21.74 -4.70
CA THR A 257 10.04 22.45 -4.24
C THR A 257 10.40 23.73 -3.48
N ASN A 258 11.29 23.65 -2.48
CA ASN A 258 11.70 24.83 -1.70
C ASN A 258 12.48 25.86 -2.54
N VAL A 259 13.23 25.43 -3.55
CA VAL A 259 13.90 26.34 -4.49
C VAL A 259 12.90 27.00 -5.43
N HIS A 260 11.88 26.27 -5.88
CA HIS A 260 10.82 26.81 -6.74
C HIS A 260 9.94 27.81 -5.98
N ARG A 261 9.53 27.47 -4.75
CA ARG A 261 8.68 28.30 -3.86
C ARG A 261 9.45 29.38 -3.09
N GLY A 262 10.79 29.35 -3.09
CA GLY A 262 11.64 30.22 -2.28
C GLY A 262 11.70 31.69 -2.72
N GLY A 263 10.88 32.11 -3.70
CA GLY A 263 10.75 33.51 -4.13
C GLY A 263 9.85 34.36 -3.22
N VAL A 264 9.17 33.75 -2.24
CA VAL A 264 8.27 34.44 -1.30
C VAL A 264 9.07 35.26 -0.29
N ARG A 265 8.69 36.54 -0.09
CA ARG A 265 9.20 37.39 1.00
C ARG A 265 8.93 36.65 2.33
N ASN A 266 9.97 36.39 3.13
CA ASN A 266 9.92 35.62 4.40
C ASN A 266 9.87 34.08 4.28
N SER A 267 10.57 33.48 3.31
CA SER A 267 10.79 32.03 3.31
C SER A 267 11.43 31.54 4.63
N PRO A 268 10.92 30.47 5.27
CA PRO A 268 11.50 29.89 6.49
C PRO A 268 12.85 29.20 6.26
N VAL A 269 13.34 29.16 5.02
CA VAL A 269 14.61 28.55 4.64
C VAL A 269 15.57 29.63 4.11
N GLU A 270 16.71 29.79 4.80
CA GLU A 270 17.75 30.74 4.41
C GLU A 270 18.26 30.51 2.96
N PRO A 271 18.38 31.58 2.15
CA PRO A 271 18.94 31.50 0.80
C PRO A 271 20.34 30.87 0.79
N GLY A 272 20.57 29.93 -0.13
CA GLY A 272 21.88 29.28 -0.29
C GLY A 272 22.15 28.10 0.63
N THR A 273 21.25 27.76 1.56
CA THR A 273 21.37 26.56 2.42
C THR A 273 21.60 25.28 1.62
N PHE A 274 20.82 25.07 0.56
CA PHE A 274 20.98 23.89 -0.32
C PHE A 274 22.33 23.87 -1.04
N ARG A 275 22.83 25.03 -1.51
CA ARG A 275 24.16 25.14 -2.13
C ARG A 275 25.26 24.79 -1.14
N ARG A 276 25.16 25.27 0.10
CA ARG A 276 26.12 24.97 1.19
C ARG A 276 26.17 23.48 1.50
N LYS A 277 25.01 22.82 1.58
CA LYS A 277 24.93 21.36 1.78
C LYS A 277 25.49 20.60 0.57
N GLY A 278 25.26 21.06 -0.65
CA GLY A 278 25.89 20.50 -1.86
C GLY A 278 27.42 20.61 -1.85
N TYR A 279 27.95 21.79 -1.48
CA TYR A 279 29.40 21.98 -1.31
C TYR A 279 29.98 21.15 -0.17
N LEU A 280 29.20 20.87 0.88
CA LEU A 280 29.63 19.95 1.94
C LEU A 280 29.84 18.54 1.39
N VAL A 281 28.93 18.04 0.55
CA VAL A 281 29.06 16.71 -0.08
C VAL A 281 30.27 16.64 -1.00
N VAL A 282 30.42 17.62 -1.89
CA VAL A 282 31.56 17.67 -2.83
C VAL A 282 32.87 17.88 -2.07
N GLY A 283 32.88 18.77 -1.08
CA GLY A 283 34.04 19.03 -0.23
C GLY A 283 34.45 17.80 0.56
N ALA A 284 33.50 17.06 1.14
CA ALA A 284 33.79 15.82 1.85
C ALA A 284 34.37 14.75 0.91
N PHE A 285 33.83 14.60 -0.30
CA PHE A 285 34.37 13.68 -1.31
C PHE A 285 35.82 14.03 -1.69
N VAL A 286 36.07 15.30 -2.04
CA VAL A 286 37.40 15.76 -2.47
C VAL A 286 38.41 15.71 -1.33
N LEU A 287 38.03 16.12 -0.11
CA LEU A 287 38.92 16.12 1.05
C LEU A 287 39.25 14.71 1.49
N SER A 288 38.26 13.83 1.65
CA SER A 288 38.51 12.44 2.08
C SER A 288 39.31 11.65 1.03
N GLY A 289 38.97 11.80 -0.26
CA GLY A 289 39.69 11.10 -1.32
C GLY A 289 41.08 11.67 -1.60
N GLY A 290 41.20 13.00 -1.63
CA GLY A 290 42.46 13.71 -1.82
C GLY A 290 43.43 13.51 -0.66
N ALA A 291 42.95 13.59 0.59
CA ALA A 291 43.77 13.33 1.78
C ALA A 291 44.26 11.88 1.80
N THR A 292 43.40 10.91 1.46
CA THR A 292 43.79 9.49 1.39
C THR A 292 44.84 9.25 0.31
N ALA A 293 44.64 9.78 -0.90
CA ALA A 293 45.59 9.64 -2.00
C ALA A 293 46.94 10.31 -1.69
N LEU A 294 46.93 11.49 -1.07
CA LEU A 294 48.13 12.24 -0.66
C LEU A 294 48.88 11.54 0.48
N ALA A 295 48.16 11.05 1.49
CA ALA A 295 48.76 10.33 2.61
C ALA A 295 49.37 8.99 2.15
N LEU A 296 48.78 8.33 1.15
CA LEU A 296 49.38 7.16 0.50
C LEU A 296 50.60 7.50 -0.36
N TYR A 297 50.52 8.59 -1.13
CA TYR A 297 51.65 9.09 -1.93
C TYR A 297 52.86 9.46 -1.08
N THR A 298 52.63 10.06 0.09
CA THR A 298 53.69 10.51 1.01
C THR A 298 54.20 9.41 1.94
N GLY A 299 53.69 8.18 1.84
CA GLY A 299 54.12 7.04 2.67
C GLY A 299 53.52 6.99 4.08
N HIS A 300 52.57 7.87 4.41
CA HIS A 300 51.86 7.92 5.69
C HIS A 300 50.62 7.01 5.72
N ALA A 301 50.69 5.84 5.08
CA ALA A 301 49.59 4.88 5.02
C ALA A 301 49.14 4.39 6.41
N GLU A 302 50.07 4.35 7.38
CA GLU A 302 49.82 3.97 8.78
C GLU A 302 48.92 5.00 9.49
N VAL A 303 49.07 6.30 9.19
CA VAL A 303 48.26 7.37 9.79
C VAL A 303 46.79 7.29 9.34
N ILE A 304 46.53 6.92 8.08
CA ILE A 304 45.15 6.71 7.58
C ILE A 304 44.53 5.47 8.23
N GLY A 305 45.33 4.41 8.35
CA GLY A 305 44.92 3.17 9.01
C GLY A 305 44.50 3.41 10.46
N GLU A 306 45.35 4.08 11.24
CA GLU A 306 45.14 4.33 12.68
C GLU A 306 44.07 5.42 12.94
N ALA A 307 44.06 6.52 12.18
CA ALA A 307 43.13 7.62 12.41
C ALA A 307 41.71 7.37 11.90
N VAL A 308 41.54 6.57 10.84
CA VAL A 308 40.25 6.40 10.15
C VAL A 308 39.79 4.95 10.10
N LEU A 309 40.66 4.01 9.69
CA LEU A 309 40.25 2.61 9.54
C LEU A 309 40.13 1.86 10.86
N GLU A 310 40.90 2.23 11.88
CA GLU A 310 40.84 1.62 13.22
C GLU A 310 39.63 2.09 14.04
N GLN A 311 39.07 3.26 13.73
CA GLN A 311 37.82 3.75 14.31
C GLN A 311 36.58 3.14 13.65
N LEU A 312 36.71 2.58 12.45
CA LEU A 312 35.61 1.88 11.80
C LEU A 312 35.42 0.49 12.42
N PRO A 313 34.18 0.04 12.68
CA PRO A 313 33.93 -1.31 13.14
C PRO A 313 34.49 -2.30 12.11
N ARG A 314 35.28 -3.29 12.54
CA ARG A 314 35.91 -4.30 11.65
C ARG A 314 34.86 -5.03 10.79
N SER A 315 33.70 -5.26 11.38
CA SER A 315 32.50 -5.71 10.71
C SER A 315 31.29 -4.98 11.30
N ALA A 316 30.32 -4.62 10.45
CA ALA A 316 28.98 -4.28 10.91
C ALA A 316 28.06 -5.47 10.59
N SER A 317 27.40 -6.00 11.61
CA SER A 317 26.29 -6.94 11.42
C SER A 317 25.06 -6.13 11.02
N ILE A 318 24.68 -6.22 9.76
CA ILE A 318 23.44 -5.64 9.27
C ILE A 318 22.43 -6.78 9.15
N PRO A 319 21.21 -6.66 9.72
CA PRO A 319 20.17 -7.66 9.55
C PRO A 319 20.03 -8.04 8.07
N PHE A 320 19.95 -9.35 7.78
CA PHE A 320 19.80 -9.92 6.43
C PHE A 320 20.99 -9.77 5.47
N LEU A 321 21.91 -8.82 5.66
CA LEU A 321 23.12 -8.62 4.84
C LEU A 321 24.37 -9.33 5.40
N GLY A 322 24.30 -9.87 6.61
CA GLY A 322 25.42 -10.55 7.26
C GLY A 322 26.46 -9.57 7.82
N GLU A 323 27.69 -10.04 8.03
CA GLU A 323 28.81 -9.17 8.41
C GLU A 323 29.34 -8.42 7.18
N VAL A 324 29.05 -7.12 7.12
CA VAL A 324 29.71 -6.21 6.19
C VAL A 324 31.08 -5.89 6.75
N THR A 325 32.11 -6.45 6.13
CA THR A 325 33.52 -6.23 6.50
C THR A 325 34.02 -4.95 5.86
N PHE A 326 34.47 -4.00 6.67
CA PHE A 326 35.10 -2.78 6.16
C PHE A 326 36.57 -3.05 5.86
N PRO A 327 37.15 -2.49 4.78
CA PRO A 327 38.55 -2.69 4.47
C PRO A 327 39.43 -2.11 5.59
N THR A 328 40.13 -2.97 6.34
CA THR A 328 40.97 -2.57 7.49
C THR A 328 42.44 -2.36 7.14
N THR A 329 42.83 -2.61 5.89
CA THR A 329 44.23 -2.49 5.45
C THR A 329 44.31 -1.59 4.23
N VAL A 330 45.16 -0.57 4.29
CA VAL A 330 45.49 0.21 3.10
C VAL A 330 46.53 -0.54 2.29
N GLU A 331 46.17 -1.00 1.09
CA GLU A 331 47.11 -1.69 0.19
C GLU A 331 48.29 -0.76 -0.12
N ARG A 332 49.52 -1.18 0.22
CA ARG A 332 50.75 -0.50 -0.24
C ARG A 332 50.97 -0.88 -1.70
N GLY A 333 50.85 0.09 -2.60
CA GLY A 333 51.03 -0.13 -4.03
C GLY A 333 51.49 1.12 -4.79
N GLY A 334 51.58 1.03 -6.11
CA GLY A 334 51.95 2.14 -6.99
C GLY A 334 50.84 3.19 -7.17
N PRO A 335 51.01 4.16 -8.09
CA PRO A 335 50.08 5.27 -8.29
C PRO A 335 48.61 4.88 -8.52
N THR A 336 48.38 3.72 -9.15
CA THR A 336 47.05 3.16 -9.41
C THR A 336 46.33 2.75 -8.12
N VAL A 337 47.05 2.23 -7.13
CA VAL A 337 46.50 1.82 -5.84
C VAL A 337 46.15 3.04 -4.97
N TRP A 338 46.97 4.10 -5.04
CA TRP A 338 46.69 5.37 -4.34
C TRP A 338 45.43 6.05 -4.88
N LEU A 339 45.32 6.12 -6.21
CA LEU A 339 44.14 6.70 -6.88
C LEU A 339 42.88 5.90 -6.60
N ARG A 340 42.94 4.56 -6.65
CA ARG A 340 41.78 3.71 -6.35
C ARG A 340 41.35 3.84 -4.89
N SER A 341 42.29 3.77 -3.95
CA SER A 341 42.01 3.89 -2.52
C SER A 341 41.48 5.28 -2.15
N GLY A 342 42.07 6.32 -2.74
CA GLY A 342 41.57 7.70 -2.61
C GLY A 342 40.16 7.84 -3.19
N LEU A 343 39.87 7.26 -4.34
CA LEU A 343 38.52 7.27 -4.90
C LEU A 343 37.51 6.56 -4.00
N VAL A 344 37.86 5.39 -3.45
CA VAL A 344 36.98 4.65 -2.51
C VAL A 344 36.70 5.48 -1.26
N MET A 345 37.72 6.06 -0.64
CA MET A 345 37.56 6.90 0.56
C MET A 345 36.79 8.18 0.24
N GLY A 346 37.02 8.76 -0.94
CA GLY A 346 36.25 9.88 -1.47
C GLY A 346 34.76 9.56 -1.58
N VAL A 347 34.42 8.43 -2.21
CA VAL A 347 33.04 7.96 -2.33
C VAL A 347 32.41 7.74 -0.96
N LEU A 348 33.13 7.12 -0.01
CA LEU A 348 32.64 6.90 1.35
C LEU A 348 32.38 8.22 2.09
N GLY A 349 33.35 9.15 2.10
CA GLY A 349 33.20 10.46 2.74
C GLY A 349 32.09 11.29 2.11
N GLY A 350 31.99 11.27 0.78
CA GLY A 350 30.89 11.89 0.03
C GLY A 350 29.53 11.27 0.36
N ALA A 351 29.44 9.94 0.46
CA ALA A 351 28.19 9.24 0.79
C ALA A 351 27.72 9.56 2.22
N VAL A 352 28.62 9.62 3.20
CA VAL A 352 28.29 10.02 4.58
C VAL A 352 27.81 11.47 4.62
N ALA A 353 28.52 12.38 3.95
CA ALA A 353 28.11 13.77 3.82
C ALA A 353 26.77 13.92 3.11
N LEU A 354 26.51 13.10 2.09
CA LEU A 354 25.25 13.08 1.36
C LEU A 354 24.11 12.60 2.25
N ALA A 355 24.30 11.53 3.03
CA ALA A 355 23.31 11.05 3.98
C ALA A 355 22.99 12.11 5.04
N TYR A 356 24.01 12.79 5.58
CA TYR A 356 23.82 13.90 6.50
C TYR A 356 23.05 15.07 5.85
N ALA A 357 23.44 15.46 4.64
CA ALA A 357 22.76 16.51 3.89
C ALA A 357 21.30 16.14 3.61
N LEU A 358 21.02 14.90 3.23
CA LEU A 358 19.69 14.38 2.98
C LEU A 358 18.82 14.45 4.23
N VAL A 359 19.30 13.94 5.37
CA VAL A 359 18.58 14.01 6.65
C VAL A 359 18.34 15.46 7.07
N ALA A 360 19.34 16.33 6.91
CA ALA A 360 19.20 17.75 7.21
C ALA A 360 18.12 18.41 6.35
N VAL A 361 18.09 18.12 5.04
CA VAL A 361 17.07 18.61 4.11
C VAL A 361 15.69 18.08 4.49
N LEU A 362 15.56 16.78 4.76
CA LEU A 362 14.29 16.17 5.15
C LEU A 362 13.72 16.72 6.45
N ARG A 363 14.55 17.22 7.37
CA ARG A 363 14.13 17.88 8.61
C ARG A 363 13.78 19.37 8.49
N MET A 364 14.15 20.04 7.39
CA MET A 364 13.82 21.46 7.19
C MET A 364 12.30 21.68 7.07
N PRO A 365 11.77 22.89 7.33
CA PRO A 365 10.41 23.21 6.95
C PRO A 365 10.24 23.14 5.42
N VAL A 366 9.05 22.76 4.97
CA VAL A 366 8.65 22.86 3.56
C VAL A 366 8.01 24.22 3.39
N VAL A 367 8.38 24.96 2.34
CA VAL A 367 7.71 26.23 2.05
C VAL A 367 6.26 25.91 1.65
N PRO A 368 5.25 26.46 2.33
CA PRO A 368 3.85 26.21 2.00
C PRO A 368 3.58 26.54 0.54
N ARG A 369 2.63 25.82 -0.06
CA ARG A 369 2.10 26.25 -1.36
C ARG A 369 1.44 27.60 -1.13
N ALA A 370 1.84 28.62 -1.89
CA ALA A 370 1.07 29.86 -1.90
C ALA A 370 -0.32 29.49 -2.41
N TYR A 371 -1.34 29.56 -1.57
CA TYR A 371 -2.71 29.57 -2.06
C TYR A 371 -2.83 30.81 -2.92
N VAL A 372 -3.04 30.64 -4.22
CA VAL A 372 -3.54 31.72 -5.07
C VAL A 372 -4.96 32.00 -4.56
N GLY A 373 -5.12 33.00 -3.69
CA GLY A 373 -6.42 33.38 -3.13
C GLY A 373 -6.46 33.65 -1.62
N VAL A 374 -5.36 33.55 -0.90
CA VAL A 374 -5.24 34.33 0.35
C VAL A 374 -4.50 35.58 -0.09
N GLU A 375 -5.27 36.63 -0.43
CA GLU A 375 -4.77 38.00 -0.29
C GLU A 375 -3.94 38.02 1.00
N GLU A 376 -2.76 38.63 0.94
CA GLU A 376 -2.02 38.92 2.16
C GLU A 376 -3.04 39.35 3.22
N GLU A 377 -2.94 38.92 4.47
CA GLU A 377 -3.54 39.70 5.55
C GLU A 377 -2.82 41.07 5.47
N GLU A 378 -3.20 41.89 4.48
CA GLU A 378 -3.13 43.32 4.52
C GLU A 378 -3.94 43.62 5.75
N ASP A 379 -3.20 44.01 6.79
CA ASP A 379 -3.73 44.75 7.91
C ASP A 379 -4.83 45.67 7.35
N PRO A 380 -6.12 45.51 7.74
CA PRO A 380 -7.22 46.26 7.13
C PRO A 380 -7.05 47.78 7.28
N GLU A 381 -6.07 48.21 8.10
CA GLU A 381 -5.66 49.60 8.31
C GLU A 381 -4.54 50.07 7.34
N ALA A 382 -3.83 49.17 6.65
CA ALA A 382 -2.69 49.48 5.77
C ALA A 382 -3.06 49.55 4.28
N VAL A 383 -4.07 50.37 3.94
CA VAL A 383 -4.50 50.56 2.54
C VAL A 383 -3.57 51.57 1.83
N ASP A 384 -2.92 51.16 0.74
CA ASP A 384 -2.09 52.06 -0.08
C ASP A 384 -2.94 53.02 -0.93
N VAL A 385 -3.18 54.21 -0.38
CA VAL A 385 -4.00 55.28 -0.96
C VAL A 385 -3.56 55.70 -2.37
N ALA A 386 -2.27 55.62 -2.69
CA ALA A 386 -1.74 56.04 -4.00
C ALA A 386 -2.27 55.14 -5.13
N SER A 387 -2.45 53.85 -4.83
CA SER A 387 -2.84 52.81 -5.79
C SER A 387 -4.35 52.75 -6.08
N LEU A 388 -5.19 53.36 -5.23
CA LEU A 388 -6.65 53.29 -5.32
C LEU A 388 -7.21 54.10 -6.50
N ASP A 389 -8.35 53.67 -7.06
CA ASP A 389 -9.14 54.48 -7.99
C ASP A 389 -10.11 55.41 -7.24
N VAL A 390 -10.82 56.30 -7.94
CA VAL A 390 -11.73 57.30 -7.32
C VAL A 390 -12.74 56.64 -6.36
N GLU A 391 -13.30 55.50 -6.75
CA GLU A 391 -14.28 54.79 -5.94
C GLU A 391 -13.63 54.05 -4.76
N GLY A 392 -12.40 53.54 -4.95
CA GLY A 392 -11.56 52.99 -3.89
C GLY A 392 -11.20 54.03 -2.82
N VAL A 393 -10.78 55.23 -3.21
CA VAL A 393 -10.52 56.35 -2.28
C VAL A 393 -11.78 56.73 -1.50
N ARG A 394 -12.96 56.66 -2.13
CA ARG A 394 -14.26 56.92 -1.49
C ARG A 394 -14.66 55.84 -0.48
N ARG A 395 -14.26 54.59 -0.68
CA ARG A 395 -14.63 53.47 0.21
C ARG A 395 -13.56 53.16 1.26
N ALA A 396 -12.34 53.63 1.06
CA ALA A 396 -11.26 53.41 2.00
C ALA A 396 -11.58 54.02 3.39
N PRO A 397 -11.27 53.31 4.48
CA PRO A 397 -11.48 53.78 5.84
C PRO A 397 -10.62 55.02 6.13
N LEU A 398 -11.14 55.95 6.94
CA LEU A 398 -10.44 57.21 7.26
C LEU A 398 -9.07 56.99 7.95
N ALA A 399 -8.89 55.86 8.65
CA ALA A 399 -7.61 55.48 9.27
C ALA A 399 -6.45 55.41 8.26
N ALA A 400 -6.70 54.94 7.03
CA ALA A 400 -5.68 54.85 5.98
C ALA A 400 -5.18 56.24 5.51
N PHE A 401 -5.97 57.30 5.74
CA PHE A 401 -5.58 58.68 5.43
C PHE A 401 -4.98 59.41 6.63
N ALA A 402 -5.29 58.97 7.86
CA ALA A 402 -4.76 59.57 9.09
C ALA A 402 -3.23 59.41 9.24
N ASP A 403 -2.68 58.33 8.68
CA ASP A 403 -1.24 58.04 8.73
C ASP A 403 -0.41 58.81 7.68
N LEU A 404 -1.05 59.47 6.71
CA LEU A 404 -0.36 60.25 5.67
C LEU A 404 0.09 61.62 6.19
N SER A 405 1.34 62.00 5.93
CA SER A 405 1.77 63.37 6.14
C SER A 405 1.14 64.32 5.11
N GLU A 406 0.96 65.60 5.47
CA GLU A 406 0.42 66.63 4.56
C GLU A 406 1.17 66.68 3.22
N SER A 407 2.49 66.52 3.25
CA SER A 407 3.32 66.45 2.03
C SER A 407 2.99 65.23 1.16
N GLU A 408 2.76 64.06 1.76
CA GLU A 408 2.46 62.83 1.02
C GLU A 408 1.06 62.87 0.42
N ALA A 409 0.07 63.39 1.15
CA ALA A 409 -1.28 63.57 0.64
C ALA A 409 -1.32 64.56 -0.56
N VAL A 410 -0.56 65.65 -0.47
CA VAL A 410 -0.41 66.63 -1.56
C VAL A 410 0.33 66.03 -2.77
N ASP A 411 1.37 65.23 -2.55
CA ASP A 411 2.12 64.58 -3.63
C ASP A 411 1.24 63.55 -4.36
N ILE A 412 0.50 62.70 -3.65
CA ILE A 412 -0.43 61.72 -4.24
C ILE A 412 -1.55 62.42 -5.01
N ALA A 413 -2.11 63.50 -4.46
CA ALA A 413 -3.13 64.29 -5.12
C ALA A 413 -2.58 65.01 -6.36
N GLY A 414 -1.35 65.51 -6.29
CA GLY A 414 -0.63 66.14 -7.39
C GLY A 414 -0.38 65.17 -8.55
N GLU A 415 0.10 63.96 -8.24
CA GLU A 415 0.32 62.91 -9.25
C GLU A 415 -1.00 62.47 -9.91
N ALA A 416 -2.09 62.34 -9.15
CA ALA A 416 -3.41 62.03 -9.70
C ALA A 416 -3.93 63.13 -10.64
N MET A 417 -3.75 64.40 -10.27
CA MET A 417 -4.11 65.55 -11.12
C MET A 417 -3.26 65.63 -12.39
N GLU A 418 -1.95 65.36 -12.31
CA GLU A 418 -1.07 65.28 -13.49
C GLU A 418 -1.44 64.12 -14.42
N ALA A 419 -1.95 63.02 -13.87
CA ALA A 419 -2.47 61.88 -14.63
C ALA A 419 -3.86 62.15 -15.27
N GLY A 420 -4.47 63.31 -15.03
CA GLY A 420 -5.77 63.71 -15.58
C GLY A 420 -6.98 63.28 -14.75
N ASP A 421 -6.76 62.80 -13.53
CA ASP A 421 -7.81 62.38 -12.59
C ASP A 421 -7.99 63.45 -11.49
N GLU A 422 -8.57 64.59 -11.88
CA GLU A 422 -8.82 65.72 -10.98
C GLU A 422 -9.78 65.36 -9.84
N GLU A 423 -10.67 64.39 -10.06
CA GLU A 423 -11.62 63.91 -9.05
C GLU A 423 -10.90 63.11 -7.96
N LYS A 424 -10.02 62.17 -8.34
CA LYS A 424 -9.18 61.42 -7.39
C LYS A 424 -8.31 62.37 -6.57
N GLY A 425 -7.62 63.31 -7.20
CA GLY A 425 -6.72 64.23 -6.51
C GLY A 425 -7.42 65.09 -5.46
N ARG A 426 -8.62 65.60 -5.77
CA ARG A 426 -9.44 66.33 -4.79
C ARG A 426 -9.95 65.44 -3.66
N LEU A 427 -10.42 64.24 -3.99
CA LEU A 427 -11.01 63.32 -3.03
C LEU A 427 -9.98 62.80 -2.02
N VAL A 428 -8.73 62.60 -2.43
CA VAL A 428 -7.63 62.21 -1.53
C VAL A 428 -7.35 63.32 -0.50
N LEU A 429 -7.33 64.59 -0.94
CA LEU A 429 -7.13 65.74 -0.02
C LEU A 429 -8.32 65.92 0.93
N GLU A 430 -9.55 65.78 0.42
CA GLU A 430 -10.78 65.86 1.21
C GLU A 430 -10.82 64.77 2.29
N ARG A 431 -10.52 63.51 1.94
CA ARG A 431 -10.46 62.40 2.91
C ARG A 431 -9.32 62.50 3.91
N TRP A 432 -8.19 63.07 3.51
CA TRP A 432 -7.10 63.37 4.43
C TRP A 432 -7.50 64.48 5.42
N GLU A 433 -8.15 65.54 4.95
CA GLU A 433 -8.64 66.62 5.83
C GLU A 433 -9.73 66.12 6.79
N ASP A 434 -10.64 65.27 6.32
CA ASP A 434 -11.66 64.59 7.15
C ASP A 434 -11.01 63.68 8.21
N ALA A 435 -9.96 62.93 7.84
CA ALA A 435 -9.24 62.07 8.77
C ALA A 435 -8.50 62.88 9.85
N GLN A 436 -7.92 64.02 9.48
CA GLN A 436 -7.25 64.94 10.41
C GLN A 436 -8.26 65.65 11.33
N GLN A 437 -9.43 66.05 10.81
CA GLN A 437 -10.52 66.60 11.63
C GLN A 437 -11.10 65.57 12.59
N ALA A 438 -11.26 64.32 12.16
CA ALA A 438 -11.69 63.23 13.02
C ALA A 438 -10.65 62.93 14.13
N ALA A 439 -9.36 63.07 13.85
CA ALA A 439 -8.28 62.90 14.82
C ALA A 439 -8.15 64.07 15.81
N ASP A 440 -8.41 65.31 15.36
CA ASP A 440 -8.30 66.53 16.18
C ASP A 440 -9.54 66.82 17.05
N GLY A 441 -10.62 66.06 16.90
CA GLY A 441 -11.75 66.07 17.83
C GLY A 441 -12.53 67.40 17.91
N ASP A 442 -12.49 68.22 16.87
CA ASP A 442 -13.18 69.51 16.81
C ASP A 442 -13.96 69.60 15.49
N GLY A 443 -15.15 68.99 15.49
CA GLY A 443 -16.02 68.86 14.32
C GLY A 443 -17.47 68.60 14.70
N ALA A 444 -17.99 69.33 15.71
CA ALA A 444 -19.42 69.46 15.92
C ALA A 444 -19.92 70.65 15.08
N ASP A 445 -20.28 70.40 13.82
CA ASP A 445 -21.26 71.18 13.05
C ASP A 445 -21.44 70.53 11.67
N GLY A 446 -22.42 69.62 11.58
CA GLY A 446 -22.85 68.98 10.34
C GLY A 446 -24.17 68.24 10.57
N ASP A 447 -25.24 68.78 10.00
CA ASP A 447 -26.64 68.35 10.09
C ASP A 447 -26.85 66.83 10.20
N SER A 448 -27.28 66.38 11.39
CA SER A 448 -28.10 65.17 11.56
C SER A 448 -29.44 65.59 12.14
N GLU A 449 -30.34 66.01 11.25
CA GLU A 449 -31.77 65.94 11.57
C GLU A 449 -32.09 64.46 11.87
N ASP A 450 -32.66 64.20 13.05
CA ASP A 450 -33.19 62.91 13.55
C ASP A 450 -32.33 62.04 14.49
N ALA A 451 -31.48 62.63 15.34
CA ALA A 451 -31.00 61.95 16.56
C ALA A 451 -31.87 62.31 17.79
N VAL A 452 -32.80 61.43 18.16
CA VAL A 452 -33.67 61.60 19.35
C VAL A 452 -32.89 61.23 20.63
N ASP A 453 -32.64 62.19 21.52
CA ASP A 453 -31.98 61.93 22.81
C ASP A 453 -32.92 61.23 23.82
N LEU A 454 -32.71 59.92 24.00
CA LEU A 454 -33.51 59.05 24.87
C LEU A 454 -33.31 59.33 26.37
N ARG A 455 -32.25 60.06 26.76
CA ARG A 455 -31.97 60.36 28.18
C ARG A 455 -33.00 61.31 28.78
N GLY A 456 -33.50 62.26 27.99
CA GLY A 456 -34.45 63.29 28.41
C GLY A 456 -35.94 62.91 28.35
N LEU A 457 -36.29 61.74 27.80
CA LEU A 457 -37.67 61.32 27.59
C LEU A 457 -38.27 60.60 28.82
N ASP A 458 -39.59 60.66 28.98
CA ASP A 458 -40.30 59.80 29.94
C ASP A 458 -40.64 58.43 29.30
N ALA A 459 -41.19 57.49 30.06
CA ALA A 459 -41.54 56.16 29.54
C ALA A 459 -42.45 56.21 28.30
N ALA A 460 -43.35 57.19 28.22
CA ALA A 460 -44.23 57.40 27.07
C ALA A 460 -43.47 57.95 25.85
N GLY A 461 -42.55 58.90 26.06
CA GLY A 461 -41.67 59.43 25.01
C GLY A 461 -40.71 58.38 24.46
N VAL A 462 -40.18 57.49 25.30
CA VAL A 462 -39.38 56.33 24.86
C VAL A 462 -40.23 55.35 24.04
N ALA A 463 -41.53 55.19 24.36
CA ALA A 463 -42.43 54.34 23.59
C ALA A 463 -42.79 54.92 22.21
N ASP A 464 -42.72 56.24 22.01
CA ASP A 464 -43.02 56.88 20.73
C ASP A 464 -41.75 57.21 19.91
N ALA A 465 -40.55 56.95 20.45
CA ALA A 465 -39.30 57.20 19.75
C ALA A 465 -39.12 56.26 18.55
N PRO A 466 -38.53 56.75 17.43
CA PRO A 466 -38.29 55.94 16.24
C PRO A 466 -37.24 54.86 16.51
N ASP A 467 -37.39 53.69 15.86
CA ASP A 467 -36.51 52.52 16.10
C ASP A 467 -35.03 52.80 15.74
N SER A 468 -34.77 53.77 14.86
CA SER A 468 -33.42 54.26 14.54
C SER A 468 -32.68 54.87 15.74
N ALA A 469 -33.39 55.43 16.72
CA ALA A 469 -32.80 55.97 17.95
C ALA A 469 -32.29 54.86 18.87
N PHE A 470 -32.82 53.64 18.75
CA PHE A 470 -32.39 52.48 19.52
C PHE A 470 -31.31 51.68 18.78
N ALA A 471 -31.40 51.54 17.45
CA ALA A 471 -30.37 50.91 16.62
C ALA A 471 -29.01 51.63 16.70
N ALA A 472 -29.01 52.94 16.95
CA ALA A 472 -27.78 53.73 17.10
C ALA A 472 -27.10 53.61 18.48
N LEU A 473 -27.73 52.94 19.47
CA LEU A 473 -27.16 52.76 20.80
C LEU A 473 -26.26 51.52 20.85
N THR A 474 -25.08 51.65 21.46
CA THR A 474 -24.30 50.48 21.88
C THR A 474 -24.94 49.82 23.10
N GLU A 475 -24.67 48.52 23.32
CA GLU A 475 -25.13 47.78 24.51
C GLU A 475 -24.82 48.54 25.81
N GLU A 476 -23.61 49.08 25.92
CA GLU A 476 -23.15 49.83 27.09
C GLU A 476 -23.97 51.10 27.32
N GLN A 477 -24.35 51.81 26.24
CA GLN A 477 -25.18 53.01 26.32
C GLN A 477 -26.64 52.69 26.65
N ALA A 478 -27.21 51.63 26.08
CA ALA A 478 -28.57 51.19 26.38
C ALA A 478 -28.71 50.76 27.85
N VAL A 479 -27.73 50.01 28.37
CA VAL A 479 -27.65 49.60 29.78
C VAL A 479 -27.45 50.79 30.71
N GLU A 480 -26.61 51.77 30.34
CA GLU A 480 -26.41 52.99 31.12
C GLU A 480 -27.71 53.81 31.25
N ILE A 481 -28.41 54.04 30.13
CA ILE A 481 -29.66 54.81 30.10
C ILE A 481 -30.75 54.10 30.89
N ALA A 482 -30.88 52.78 30.72
CA ALA A 482 -31.85 51.97 31.44
C ALA A 482 -31.54 51.91 32.95
N GLY A 483 -30.26 51.75 33.32
CA GLY A 483 -29.80 51.77 34.70
C GLY A 483 -30.07 53.10 35.38
N ALA A 484 -29.77 54.22 34.72
CA ALA A 484 -30.03 55.56 35.24
C ALA A 484 -31.54 55.85 35.40
N ALA A 485 -32.40 55.31 34.52
CA ALA A 485 -33.85 55.42 34.66
C ALA A 485 -34.38 54.61 35.86
N MET A 486 -33.90 53.39 36.04
CA MET A 486 -34.25 52.54 37.17
C MET A 486 -33.79 53.12 38.51
N GLU A 487 -32.60 53.72 38.58
CA GLU A 487 -32.07 54.36 39.79
C GLU A 487 -32.88 55.61 40.20
N ASN A 488 -33.48 56.30 39.23
CA ASN A 488 -34.36 57.45 39.46
C ASN A 488 -35.85 57.08 39.69
N GLY A 489 -36.17 55.78 39.79
CA GLY A 489 -37.51 55.28 40.12
C GLY A 489 -38.47 55.14 38.92
N ASP A 490 -37.96 55.23 37.69
CA ASP A 490 -38.73 55.05 36.45
C ASP A 490 -38.37 53.69 35.80
N GLU A 491 -38.79 52.61 36.46
CA GLU A 491 -38.53 51.23 36.02
C GLU A 491 -39.17 50.90 34.67
N GLU A 492 -40.28 51.55 34.34
CA GLU A 492 -41.00 51.37 33.08
C GLU A 492 -40.18 51.89 31.90
N LYS A 493 -39.59 53.10 32.04
CA LYS A 493 -38.63 53.64 31.07
C LYS A 493 -37.42 52.73 30.90
N GLY A 494 -36.82 52.28 32.01
CA GLY A 494 -35.64 51.41 31.95
C GLY A 494 -35.88 50.10 31.22
N ARG A 495 -37.03 49.44 31.45
CA ARG A 495 -37.42 48.24 30.71
C ARG A 495 -37.68 48.52 29.23
N LEU A 496 -38.37 49.61 28.91
CA LEU A 496 -38.72 49.95 27.53
C LEU A 496 -37.48 50.24 26.68
N VAL A 497 -36.47 50.91 27.24
CA VAL A 497 -35.20 51.17 26.54
C VAL A 497 -34.50 49.86 26.18
N LEU A 498 -34.34 48.94 27.13
CA LEU A 498 -33.69 47.64 26.87
C LEU A 498 -34.49 46.77 25.90
N GLN A 499 -35.81 46.74 26.03
CA GLN A 499 -36.68 45.95 25.16
C GLN A 499 -36.65 46.46 23.71
N ARG A 500 -36.68 47.78 23.51
CA ARG A 500 -36.63 48.42 22.19
C ARG A 500 -35.25 48.30 21.55
N TRP A 501 -34.19 48.39 22.34
CA TRP A 501 -32.81 48.17 21.88
C TRP A 501 -32.60 46.73 21.42
N GLN A 502 -32.97 45.73 22.23
CA GLN A 502 -32.90 44.32 21.83
C GLN A 502 -33.72 44.04 20.56
N ALA A 503 -34.93 44.61 20.47
CA ALA A 503 -35.78 44.46 19.29
C ALA A 503 -35.22 45.18 18.04
N ALA A 504 -34.31 46.14 18.20
CA ALA A 504 -33.63 46.83 17.10
C ALA A 504 -32.33 46.12 16.69
N GLU A 505 -31.66 45.41 17.61
CA GLU A 505 -30.47 44.59 17.34
C GLU A 505 -30.81 43.31 16.55
N ASP A 506 -31.99 42.71 16.79
CA ASP A 506 -32.50 41.54 16.07
C ASP A 506 -32.87 41.81 14.59
N VAL A 507 -32.66 43.02 14.06
CA VAL A 507 -33.09 43.44 12.69
C VAL A 507 -31.94 43.40 11.66
N ASP A 508 -30.70 43.10 12.07
CA ASP A 508 -29.52 43.11 11.19
C ASP A 508 -29.15 41.75 10.55
N GLU A 509 -30.10 40.83 10.43
CA GLU A 509 -30.00 39.75 9.42
C GLU A 509 -30.86 40.11 8.20
N PRO A 510 -30.26 40.27 7.01
CA PRO A 510 -31.04 40.51 5.80
C PRO A 510 -32.00 39.33 5.58
N PRO A 511 -33.21 39.56 5.06
CA PRO A 511 -34.10 38.46 4.71
C PRO A 511 -33.40 37.67 3.60
N VAL A 512 -32.85 36.52 3.97
CA VAL A 512 -32.46 35.50 3.00
C VAL A 512 -33.74 35.20 2.24
N THR A 513 -33.76 35.61 0.97
CA THR A 513 -34.66 34.99 0.02
C THR A 513 -34.13 33.57 -0.09
N GLY A 514 -34.62 32.71 0.81
CA GLY A 514 -34.15 31.34 0.98
C GLY A 514 -34.15 30.66 -0.37
N ASP A 515 -32.96 30.33 -0.85
CA ASP A 515 -32.82 29.22 -1.78
C ASP A 515 -33.39 28.01 -1.03
N PRO A 516 -34.53 27.43 -1.47
CA PRO A 516 -35.14 26.33 -0.74
C PRO A 516 -34.24 25.09 -0.67
N ALA A 517 -33.12 25.06 -1.42
CA ALA A 517 -32.07 24.06 -1.30
C ALA A 517 -31.16 24.22 -0.06
N ASN A 518 -31.16 25.37 0.62
CA ASN A 518 -30.23 25.69 1.70
C ASN A 518 -30.86 25.62 3.11
N LEU A 519 -31.97 24.89 3.24
CA LEU A 519 -32.68 24.68 4.50
C LEU A 519 -32.01 23.57 5.32
N ASP A 520 -31.55 23.87 6.54
CA ASP A 520 -30.95 22.86 7.41
C ASP A 520 -32.04 21.97 8.05
N LEU A 521 -32.05 20.69 7.67
CA LEU A 521 -33.02 19.71 8.14
C LEU A 521 -32.78 19.29 9.60
N ARG A 522 -31.59 19.57 10.17
CA ARG A 522 -31.25 19.23 11.56
C ARG A 522 -32.04 20.07 12.56
N GLU A 523 -32.35 21.31 12.22
CA GLU A 523 -33.06 22.26 13.09
C GLU A 523 -34.59 22.13 13.04
N LEU A 524 -35.12 21.35 12.08
CA LEU A 524 -36.57 21.15 11.90
C LEU A 524 -37.13 20.09 12.85
N ASP A 525 -38.38 20.27 13.28
CA ASP A 525 -39.16 19.20 13.93
C ASP A 525 -39.80 18.28 12.88
N ALA A 526 -40.41 17.17 13.31
CA ALA A 526 -41.06 16.22 12.39
C ALA A 526 -42.08 16.90 11.44
N GLY A 527 -42.84 17.89 11.94
CA GLY A 527 -43.76 18.68 11.13
C GLY A 527 -43.06 19.64 10.15
N GLY A 528 -41.92 20.20 10.54
CA GLY A 528 -41.05 21.01 9.69
C GLY A 528 -40.40 20.21 8.56
N VAL A 529 -39.96 18.97 8.83
CA VAL A 529 -39.44 18.04 7.82
C VAL A 529 -40.53 17.66 6.81
N GLU A 530 -41.77 17.45 7.26
CA GLU A 530 -42.89 17.15 6.37
C GLU A 530 -43.24 18.35 5.44
N ALA A 531 -43.11 19.58 5.96
CA ALA A 531 -43.39 20.81 5.23
C ALA A 531 -42.21 21.34 4.40
N ALA A 532 -41.01 20.78 4.56
CA ALA A 532 -39.81 21.22 3.88
C ALA A 532 -39.89 21.01 2.34
N PRO A 533 -39.37 21.95 1.54
CA PRO A 533 -39.36 21.85 0.09
C PRO A 533 -38.47 20.70 -0.39
N THR A 534 -38.85 20.06 -1.50
CA THR A 534 -38.13 18.90 -2.06
C THR A 534 -36.69 19.23 -2.47
N GLU A 535 -36.39 20.50 -2.75
CA GLU A 535 -35.06 20.98 -3.12
C GLU A 535 -34.05 20.83 -1.96
N ALA A 536 -34.48 20.93 -0.70
CA ALA A 536 -33.63 20.72 0.48
C ALA A 536 -33.16 19.25 0.60
N PHE A 537 -34.05 18.30 0.29
CA PHE A 537 -33.73 16.87 0.32
C PHE A 537 -32.93 16.41 -0.92
N ALA A 538 -33.15 17.04 -2.07
CA ALA A 538 -32.36 16.79 -3.29
C ALA A 538 -30.91 17.30 -3.17
N ALA A 539 -30.65 18.25 -2.26
CA ALA A 539 -29.33 18.81 -2.01
C ALA A 539 -28.44 17.95 -1.09
N ILE A 540 -29.02 17.05 -0.28
CA ILE A 540 -28.28 16.18 0.66
C ILE A 540 -28.02 14.79 0.06
N SER A 541 -26.88 14.18 0.42
CA SER A 541 -26.56 12.79 0.04
C SER A 541 -27.19 11.77 0.99
N GLU A 542 -27.30 10.51 0.55
CA GLU A 542 -27.84 9.38 1.32
C GLU A 542 -27.19 9.26 2.71
N ASP A 543 -25.85 9.30 2.75
CA ASP A 543 -25.08 9.26 4.00
C ASP A 543 -25.47 10.39 4.97
N GLU A 544 -25.80 11.58 4.44
CA GLU A 544 -26.18 12.73 5.26
C GLU A 544 -27.64 12.63 5.72
N ALA A 545 -28.54 12.08 4.91
CA ALA A 545 -29.91 11.76 5.32
C ALA A 545 -29.91 10.70 6.45
N ILE A 546 -29.07 9.68 6.33
CA ILE A 546 -28.87 8.64 7.36
C ILE A 546 -28.30 9.23 8.64
N ASP A 547 -27.31 10.12 8.55
CA ASP A 547 -26.73 10.78 9.73
C ASP A 547 -27.75 11.67 10.44
N ILE A 548 -28.53 12.47 9.72
CA ILE A 548 -29.59 13.32 10.29
C ILE A 548 -30.68 12.46 10.94
N ALA A 549 -31.06 11.35 10.31
CA ALA A 549 -32.01 10.41 10.87
C ALA A 549 -31.47 9.70 12.11
N GLY A 550 -30.19 9.33 12.10
CA GLY A 550 -29.46 8.76 13.23
C GLY A 550 -29.42 9.69 14.44
N GLU A 551 -29.06 10.96 14.23
CA GLU A 551 -29.05 12.00 15.26
C GLU A 551 -30.45 12.23 15.85
N ALA A 552 -31.50 12.25 15.01
CA ALA A 552 -32.88 12.37 15.48
C ALA A 552 -33.32 11.15 16.32
N MET A 553 -32.98 9.93 15.90
CA MET A 553 -33.26 8.71 16.65
C MET A 553 -32.51 8.65 17.98
N GLU A 554 -31.24 9.09 18.03
CA GLU A 554 -30.47 9.20 19.26
C GLU A 554 -31.03 10.26 20.22
N ALA A 555 -31.58 11.35 19.69
CA ALA A 555 -32.27 12.39 20.44
C ALA A 555 -33.69 11.98 20.92
N GLY A 556 -34.18 10.80 20.49
CA GLY A 556 -35.48 10.24 20.87
C GLY A 556 -36.65 10.68 19.98
N ASP A 557 -36.38 11.28 18.83
CA ASP A 557 -37.36 11.68 17.81
C ASP A 557 -37.34 10.70 16.63
N GLU A 558 -37.90 9.52 16.86
CA GLU A 558 -37.97 8.42 15.89
C GLU A 558 -38.84 8.77 14.67
N GLU A 559 -39.85 9.63 14.88
CA GLU A 559 -40.78 10.11 13.83
C GLU A 559 -40.04 11.01 12.83
N LYS A 560 -39.24 11.97 13.31
CA LYS A 560 -38.37 12.80 12.46
C LYS A 560 -37.38 11.94 11.68
N GLY A 561 -36.72 10.98 12.34
CA GLY A 561 -35.71 10.15 11.69
C GLY A 561 -36.27 9.33 10.52
N GLN A 562 -37.45 8.73 10.69
CA GLN A 562 -38.12 7.98 9.62
C GLN A 562 -38.60 8.90 8.48
N LEU A 563 -39.12 10.08 8.80
CA LEU A 563 -39.60 11.05 7.81
C LEU A 563 -38.49 11.60 6.92
N VAL A 564 -37.29 11.84 7.47
CA VAL A 564 -36.13 12.32 6.69
C VAL A 564 -35.72 11.29 5.64
N LEU A 565 -35.60 10.01 6.02
CA LEU A 565 -35.25 8.92 5.10
C LEU A 565 -36.33 8.71 4.03
N GLN A 566 -37.59 8.61 4.45
CA GLN A 566 -38.71 8.43 3.54
C GLN A 566 -38.79 9.54 2.49
N ARG A 567 -38.64 10.81 2.89
CA ARG A 567 -38.69 11.95 1.94
C ARG A 567 -37.49 11.98 1.01
N TRP A 568 -36.31 11.57 1.47
CA TRP A 568 -35.13 11.50 0.63
C TRP A 568 -35.26 10.40 -0.44
N ASP A 569 -35.73 9.21 -0.06
CA ASP A 569 -35.98 8.07 -0.98
C ASP A 569 -37.01 8.45 -2.05
N GLU A 570 -38.15 9.04 -1.63
CA GLU A 570 -39.23 9.46 -2.54
C GLU A 570 -38.75 10.44 -3.64
N ILE A 571 -37.76 11.28 -3.35
CA ILE A 571 -37.25 12.29 -4.27
C ILE A 571 -36.19 11.70 -5.22
N ASN A 572 -35.34 10.80 -4.73
CA ASN A 572 -34.23 10.25 -5.52
C ASN A 572 -34.63 9.02 -6.35
N GLU A 573 -35.66 8.26 -5.96
CA GLU A 573 -36.27 7.26 -6.84
C GLU A 573 -37.01 7.91 -8.04
N ALA A 574 -37.55 9.13 -7.89
CA ALA A 574 -38.29 9.82 -8.94
C ALA A 574 -37.40 10.39 -10.08
N GLY A 575 -36.08 10.55 -9.85
CA GLY A 575 -35.13 11.13 -10.80
C GLY A 575 -34.58 10.18 -11.88
N THR A 576 -34.84 8.87 -11.77
CA THR A 576 -34.26 7.85 -12.66
C THR A 576 -35.17 7.39 -13.81
N ALA A 577 -36.34 8.02 -14.02
CA ALA A 577 -37.31 7.54 -15.01
C ALA A 577 -37.75 8.58 -16.08
N ALA A 578 -37.01 8.68 -17.20
CA ALA A 578 -37.52 9.01 -18.56
C ALA A 578 -36.42 8.92 -19.66
N PRO A 579 -36.75 8.64 -20.95
CA PRO A 579 -37.41 7.45 -21.49
C PRO A 579 -36.54 6.79 -22.59
N ASN A 580 -36.32 5.48 -22.54
CA ASN A 580 -35.86 4.72 -23.71
C ASN A 580 -37.08 4.12 -24.42
N GLY A 581 -37.29 4.53 -25.67
CA GLY A 581 -38.31 3.97 -26.53
C GLY A 581 -37.96 2.55 -26.97
N GLY A 582 -38.85 1.61 -26.66
CA GLY A 582 -38.86 0.24 -27.15
C GLY A 582 -40.05 -0.50 -26.56
N GLU A 583 -41.08 -0.74 -27.38
CA GLU A 583 -42.34 -1.40 -27.03
C GLU A 583 -42.16 -2.83 -26.48
N GLY A 584 -42.90 -3.20 -25.42
CA GLY A 584 -43.16 -4.61 -25.10
C GLY A 584 -43.60 -4.98 -23.67
N ASP A 585 -44.83 -4.60 -23.27
CA ASP A 585 -45.82 -5.38 -22.47
C ASP A 585 -45.46 -5.89 -21.02
N PRO A 586 -46.43 -6.25 -20.14
CA PRO A 586 -46.61 -5.61 -18.84
C PRO A 586 -46.76 -6.62 -17.69
N ASN A 587 -45.84 -6.66 -16.72
CA ASN A 587 -46.16 -7.29 -15.44
C ASN A 587 -45.21 -6.88 -14.32
N ALA A 588 -45.84 -6.32 -13.29
CA ALA A 588 -45.58 -6.54 -11.87
C ALA A 588 -44.24 -6.11 -11.25
N VAL A 589 -44.27 -4.92 -10.63
CA VAL A 589 -44.01 -4.61 -9.20
C VAL A 589 -42.82 -5.30 -8.50
N ALA A 590 -41.81 -4.48 -8.16
CA ALA A 590 -40.96 -4.49 -6.95
C ALA A 590 -40.49 -3.02 -6.76
N THR A 591 -40.78 -2.26 -5.69
CA THR A 591 -40.25 -2.27 -4.29
C THR A 591 -38.72 -2.29 -4.20
N ALA A 592 -38.15 -1.08 -4.12
CA ALA A 592 -37.31 -0.55 -3.03
C ALA A 592 -36.11 -1.39 -2.54
N ASP A 593 -34.93 -0.85 -2.86
CA ASP A 593 -33.96 -0.29 -1.89
C ASP A 593 -32.97 -1.15 -1.09
N VAL A 594 -31.71 -0.80 -1.42
CA VAL A 594 -30.64 -0.29 -0.54
C VAL A 594 -29.48 -1.23 -0.18
N GLU A 595 -28.34 -0.55 -0.31
CA GLU A 595 -26.95 -0.94 -0.34
C GLU A 595 -26.38 -1.40 1.01
N ALA A 596 -25.20 -2.02 0.96
CA ALA A 596 -23.99 -1.50 1.62
C ALA A 596 -22.91 -2.60 1.69
N GLY A 597 -21.93 -2.52 0.78
CA GLY A 597 -20.73 -3.37 0.77
C GLY A 597 -19.53 -2.68 1.39
N ALA A 598 -19.14 -3.12 2.60
CA ALA A 598 -17.85 -2.85 3.21
C ALA A 598 -16.84 -3.97 2.86
N GLY A 599 -15.59 -3.58 2.60
CA GLY A 599 -14.64 -4.37 1.81
C GLY A 599 -13.96 -5.56 2.50
N ALA A 600 -13.43 -6.46 1.66
CA ALA A 600 -12.15 -7.14 1.86
C ALA A 600 -11.78 -7.96 0.61
N GLU A 601 -11.09 -7.36 -0.36
CA GLU A 601 -10.48 -8.11 -1.46
C GLU A 601 -9.14 -8.70 -1.03
N THR A 602 -9.07 -10.03 -1.09
CA THR A 602 -7.82 -10.78 -1.29
C THR A 602 -8.06 -11.74 -2.42
N THR A 603 -7.44 -11.54 -3.58
CA THR A 603 -7.19 -12.64 -4.52
C THR A 603 -5.95 -12.38 -5.37
N GLU A 604 -5.05 -13.35 -5.30
CA GLU A 604 -3.88 -13.49 -6.16
C GLU A 604 -4.27 -13.75 -7.61
N GLN A 605 -3.46 -13.17 -8.49
CA GLN A 605 -3.52 -13.23 -9.93
C GLN A 605 -3.11 -14.61 -10.48
N SER A 606 -3.89 -15.17 -11.39
CA SER A 606 -3.42 -16.15 -12.38
C SER A 606 -3.70 -15.60 -13.77
N ALA A 607 -2.63 -15.49 -14.57
CA ALA A 607 -2.71 -15.13 -15.97
C ALA A 607 -2.13 -16.27 -16.81
N ALA A 608 -2.97 -16.91 -17.61
CA ALA A 608 -2.64 -17.43 -18.94
C ALA A 608 -3.94 -17.63 -19.73
N THR A 609 -3.97 -16.95 -20.86
CA THR A 609 -4.90 -16.95 -22.00
C THR A 609 -5.62 -18.26 -22.32
N ASP A 610 -6.92 -18.17 -22.59
CA ASP A 610 -7.60 -18.78 -23.75
C ASP A 610 -8.84 -17.94 -24.11
N GLU A 611 -8.95 -17.54 -25.38
CA GLU A 611 -10.13 -16.92 -25.98
C GLU A 611 -11.13 -18.03 -26.38
N GLU A 612 -12.39 -17.85 -25.98
CA GLU A 612 -13.67 -18.36 -26.54
C GLU A 612 -14.63 -18.77 -25.40
N GLY A 613 -15.65 -17.96 -25.11
CA GLY A 613 -16.65 -18.33 -24.09
C GLY A 613 -17.73 -17.31 -23.73
N GLY A 614 -18.03 -16.31 -24.56
CA GLY A 614 -19.00 -15.24 -24.24
C GLY A 614 -20.49 -15.62 -24.22
N ALA A 615 -20.84 -16.89 -23.99
CA ALA A 615 -22.24 -17.34 -23.89
C ALA A 615 -22.47 -18.31 -22.71
N PHE A 616 -21.43 -18.70 -21.99
CA PHE A 616 -21.52 -19.61 -20.83
C PHE A 616 -21.48 -18.86 -19.49
N ASP A 617 -20.91 -17.65 -19.48
CA ASP A 617 -20.75 -16.78 -18.31
C ASP A 617 -22.08 -16.11 -17.91
N ASP A 618 -22.89 -15.70 -18.91
CA ASP A 618 -24.22 -15.08 -18.70
C ASP A 618 -25.26 -16.07 -18.12
N LEU A 619 -25.15 -17.35 -18.46
CA LEU A 619 -26.04 -18.40 -17.94
C LEU A 619 -25.68 -18.82 -16.52
N PHE A 620 -24.40 -18.71 -16.15
CA PHE A 620 -23.93 -18.94 -14.79
C PHE A 620 -24.13 -17.71 -13.91
N SER A 621 -24.06 -16.48 -14.43
CA SER A 621 -24.35 -15.28 -13.65
C SER A 621 -25.84 -15.18 -13.28
N ASP A 622 -26.75 -15.48 -14.20
CA ASP A 622 -28.21 -15.51 -13.94
C ASP A 622 -28.60 -16.64 -12.99
N THR A 623 -27.97 -17.81 -13.12
CA THR A 623 -28.29 -18.97 -12.26
C THR A 623 -27.58 -18.89 -10.91
N ALA A 624 -26.36 -18.35 -10.85
CA ALA A 624 -25.63 -18.14 -9.59
C ALA A 624 -26.19 -16.95 -8.82
N GLY A 625 -26.61 -15.87 -9.50
CA GLY A 625 -27.31 -14.75 -8.89
C GLY A 625 -28.67 -15.16 -8.33
N GLY A 626 -29.45 -15.95 -9.09
CA GLY A 626 -30.73 -16.50 -8.63
C GLY A 626 -30.59 -17.53 -7.49
N MET A 627 -29.54 -18.36 -7.50
CA MET A 627 -29.26 -19.26 -6.37
C MET A 627 -28.67 -18.53 -5.17
N LEU A 628 -27.91 -17.44 -5.34
CA LEU A 628 -27.40 -16.60 -4.26
C LEU A 628 -28.49 -15.74 -3.62
N GLY A 629 -29.47 -15.26 -4.40
CA GLY A 629 -30.66 -14.57 -3.88
C GLY A 629 -31.54 -15.46 -2.99
N ALA A 630 -31.59 -16.77 -3.27
CA ALA A 630 -32.23 -17.73 -2.37
C ALA A 630 -31.49 -17.90 -1.02
N PHE A 631 -30.25 -17.41 -0.92
CA PHE A 631 -29.46 -17.35 0.32
C PHE A 631 -29.42 -15.93 0.93
N ALA A 632 -30.30 -15.00 0.54
CA ALA A 632 -30.32 -13.61 1.04
C ALA A 632 -31.49 -13.23 1.96
N ASP A 633 -32.57 -14.01 2.08
CA ASP A 633 -33.70 -13.67 3.00
C ASP A 633 -33.29 -13.64 4.49
N GLU A 634 -33.74 -12.62 5.24
CA GLU A 634 -33.35 -12.34 6.63
C GLU A 634 -34.02 -13.23 7.71
N GLU A 635 -34.94 -14.10 7.33
CA GLU A 635 -35.58 -15.05 8.25
C GLU A 635 -34.88 -16.42 8.16
N ARG A 636 -33.68 -16.52 8.74
CA ARG A 636 -32.90 -17.76 8.74
C ARG A 636 -33.01 -18.52 10.07
N ASP A 637 -33.68 -19.67 10.01
CA ASP A 637 -33.64 -20.68 11.07
C ASP A 637 -32.21 -21.25 11.21
N GLU A 638 -31.82 -21.63 12.45
CA GLU A 638 -30.48 -22.12 12.83
C GLU A 638 -30.00 -23.39 12.08
N ASP A 639 -30.83 -23.95 11.18
CA ASP A 639 -30.61 -25.23 10.49
C ASP A 639 -30.15 -25.10 9.01
N GLU A 640 -29.97 -23.88 8.46
CA GLU A 640 -29.50 -23.67 7.08
C GLU A 640 -28.00 -23.36 6.94
N ILE A 641 -27.43 -23.72 5.78
CA ILE A 641 -25.99 -23.80 5.44
C ILE A 641 -25.17 -22.51 5.75
N GLY A 642 -25.81 -21.35 5.97
CA GLY A 642 -25.17 -20.11 6.42
C GLY A 642 -24.81 -20.04 7.92
N GLY A 643 -25.48 -20.82 8.79
CA GLY A 643 -25.24 -20.84 10.23
C GLY A 643 -23.82 -21.25 10.61
N TYR A 644 -23.18 -22.08 9.80
CA TYR A 644 -21.80 -22.53 10.03
C TYR A 644 -20.78 -21.38 10.00
N MET A 645 -20.99 -20.35 9.16
CA MET A 645 -20.09 -19.19 9.12
C MET A 645 -20.21 -18.34 10.38
N TYR A 646 -21.43 -18.19 10.91
CA TYR A 646 -21.68 -17.54 12.20
C TYR A 646 -21.08 -18.34 13.36
N ASP A 647 -21.21 -19.67 13.35
CA ASP A 647 -20.60 -20.55 14.35
C ASP A 647 -19.07 -20.48 14.32
N ILE A 648 -18.46 -20.47 13.14
CA ILE A 648 -17.01 -20.29 12.98
C ILE A 648 -16.59 -18.91 13.50
N GLY A 649 -17.30 -17.85 13.14
CA GLY A 649 -17.07 -16.49 13.62
C GLY A 649 -17.12 -16.40 15.14
N PHE A 650 -18.13 -17.01 15.75
CA PHE A 650 -18.29 -17.10 17.21
C PHE A 650 -17.14 -17.87 17.89
N ILE A 651 -16.72 -19.00 17.32
CA ILE A 651 -15.58 -19.78 17.84
C ILE A 651 -14.30 -18.95 17.77
N LEU A 652 -14.05 -18.26 16.66
CA LEU A 652 -12.86 -17.42 16.50
C LEU A 652 -12.88 -16.24 17.48
N ASP A 653 -14.04 -15.61 17.68
CA ASP A 653 -14.19 -14.48 18.61
C ASP A 653 -13.93 -14.92 20.07
N SER A 654 -14.42 -16.10 20.45
CA SER A 654 -14.15 -16.68 21.77
C SER A 654 -12.65 -16.87 22.07
N MET A 655 -11.85 -17.09 21.02
CA MET A 655 -10.40 -17.27 21.12
C MET A 655 -9.62 -15.96 21.07
N ARG A 656 -10.23 -14.84 20.68
CA ARG A 656 -9.55 -13.52 20.53
C ARG A 656 -8.77 -13.13 21.78
N SER A 657 -9.39 -13.28 22.96
CA SER A 657 -8.77 -12.98 24.26
C SER A 657 -7.54 -13.86 24.60
N ARG A 658 -7.40 -15.02 23.96
CA ARG A 658 -6.32 -15.99 24.16
C ARG A 658 -5.43 -16.15 22.92
N MET A 659 -5.71 -15.39 21.86
CA MET A 659 -4.96 -15.41 20.61
C MET A 659 -3.48 -15.10 20.84
N PHE A 660 -3.17 -14.21 21.78
CA PHE A 660 -1.78 -13.94 22.18
C PHE A 660 -1.01 -15.20 22.60
N VAL A 661 -1.63 -16.12 23.35
CA VAL A 661 -0.98 -17.37 23.78
C VAL A 661 -0.82 -18.33 22.61
N ILE A 662 -1.85 -18.45 21.76
CA ILE A 662 -1.83 -19.31 20.57
C ILE A 662 -0.70 -18.85 19.62
N VAL A 663 -0.63 -17.55 19.36
CA VAL A 663 0.39 -16.93 18.52
C VAL A 663 1.78 -17.02 19.17
N ALA A 664 1.91 -16.83 20.48
CA ALA A 664 3.19 -16.97 21.17
C ALA A 664 3.74 -18.41 21.10
N VAL A 665 2.89 -19.42 21.28
CA VAL A 665 3.29 -20.83 21.12
C VAL A 665 3.69 -21.11 19.67
N PHE A 666 2.89 -20.64 18.70
CA PHE A 666 3.20 -20.76 17.29
C PHE A 666 4.56 -20.14 16.94
N ILE A 667 4.80 -18.89 17.32
CA ILE A 667 6.06 -18.18 17.06
C ILE A 667 7.22 -18.88 17.78
N GLY A 668 7.03 -19.33 19.02
CA GLY A 668 8.06 -20.06 19.77
C GLY A 668 8.49 -21.35 19.08
N VAL A 669 7.52 -22.17 18.65
CA VAL A 669 7.79 -23.42 17.93
C VAL A 669 8.38 -23.16 16.55
N PHE A 670 7.82 -22.19 15.81
CA PHE A 670 8.33 -21.78 14.51
C PHE A 670 9.80 -21.36 14.62
N THR A 671 10.12 -20.48 15.57
CA THR A 671 11.48 -19.94 15.76
C THR A 671 12.45 -21.04 16.19
N ALA A 672 12.08 -21.91 17.13
CA ALA A 672 12.92 -23.02 17.56
C ALA A 672 13.19 -24.01 16.42
N THR A 673 12.16 -24.38 15.67
CA THR A 673 12.26 -25.30 14.53
C THR A 673 13.09 -24.70 13.41
N PHE A 674 12.81 -23.43 13.06
CA PHE A 674 13.57 -22.69 12.06
C PHE A 674 15.05 -22.60 12.44
N ALA A 675 15.35 -22.20 13.68
CA ALA A 675 16.73 -22.09 14.17
C ALA A 675 17.47 -23.43 14.13
N TYR A 676 16.82 -24.52 14.54
CA TYR A 676 17.39 -25.86 14.48
C TYR A 676 17.68 -26.30 13.03
N LEU A 677 16.69 -26.19 12.14
CA LEU A 677 16.84 -26.58 10.74
C LEU A 677 17.85 -25.71 9.99
N TYR A 678 17.87 -24.41 10.25
CA TYR A 678 18.79 -23.45 9.65
C TYR A 678 20.25 -23.69 10.07
N THR A 679 20.50 -24.07 11.32
CA THR A 679 21.87 -24.26 11.82
C THR A 679 22.42 -25.65 11.51
N VAL A 680 21.67 -26.71 11.80
CA VAL A 680 22.19 -28.10 11.78
C VAL A 680 21.21 -29.09 11.14
N GLY A 681 19.90 -28.88 11.31
CA GLY A 681 18.90 -29.91 11.01
C GLY A 681 18.81 -30.32 9.54
N ILE A 682 18.96 -29.39 8.59
CA ILE A 682 18.91 -29.73 7.15
C ILE A 682 20.08 -30.65 6.77
N LYS A 683 21.29 -30.40 7.27
CA LYS A 683 22.45 -31.27 6.99
C LYS A 683 22.19 -32.68 7.51
N GLN A 684 21.68 -32.81 8.73
CA GLN A 684 21.33 -34.11 9.30
C GLN A 684 20.27 -34.85 8.48
N ILE A 685 19.22 -34.15 8.04
CA ILE A 685 18.16 -34.73 7.20
C ILE A 685 18.74 -35.18 5.84
N MET A 686 19.57 -34.35 5.22
CA MET A 686 20.23 -34.66 3.94
C MET A 686 21.20 -35.84 4.08
N ASP A 687 22.01 -35.88 5.14
CA ASP A 687 22.96 -36.97 5.39
C ASP A 687 22.23 -38.31 5.57
N VAL A 688 21.16 -38.32 6.36
CA VAL A 688 20.31 -39.50 6.56
C VAL A 688 19.67 -39.92 5.25
N PHE A 689 19.18 -38.97 4.44
CA PHE A 689 18.58 -39.26 3.16
C PHE A 689 19.60 -39.84 2.15
N ILE A 690 20.76 -39.22 2.00
CA ILE A 690 21.83 -39.67 1.10
C ILE A 690 22.29 -41.08 1.49
N SER A 691 22.37 -41.37 2.80
CA SER A 691 22.73 -42.70 3.29
C SER A 691 21.76 -43.82 2.89
N GLN A 692 20.53 -43.46 2.48
CA GLN A 692 19.47 -44.40 2.11
C GLN A 692 19.31 -44.56 0.59
N VAL A 693 20.05 -43.79 -0.22
CA VAL A 693 20.07 -43.98 -1.68
C VAL A 693 20.83 -45.27 -2.01
N PRO A 694 20.22 -46.24 -2.74
CA PRO A 694 20.91 -47.48 -3.09
C PRO A 694 22.18 -47.22 -3.90
N ASN A 695 23.28 -47.90 -3.56
CA ASN A 695 24.57 -47.74 -4.24
C ASN A 695 24.52 -48.06 -5.75
N GLU A 696 23.48 -48.75 -6.21
CA GLU A 696 23.22 -49.13 -7.61
C GLU A 696 22.74 -47.95 -8.48
N ALA A 697 22.27 -46.88 -7.85
CA ALA A 697 21.88 -45.62 -8.48
C ALA A 697 23.07 -44.74 -8.89
N LEU A 698 24.25 -45.06 -8.36
CA LEU A 698 25.48 -44.30 -8.55
C LEU A 698 26.29 -44.94 -9.68
N ALA A 699 26.92 -44.13 -10.53
CA ALA A 699 27.76 -44.64 -11.60
C ALA A 699 28.84 -45.62 -11.06
N PRO A 700 29.26 -46.64 -11.82
CA PRO A 700 30.21 -47.64 -11.34
C PRO A 700 31.49 -47.00 -10.78
N GLY A 701 31.72 -47.13 -9.47
CA GLY A 701 32.90 -46.61 -8.78
C GLY A 701 32.69 -45.38 -7.89
N GLN A 702 31.49 -44.80 -7.83
CA GLN A 702 31.18 -43.71 -6.90
C GLN A 702 30.59 -44.24 -5.57
N ARG A 703 31.03 -43.69 -4.43
CA ARG A 703 30.42 -43.96 -3.12
C ARG A 703 29.27 -43.00 -2.86
N ALA A 704 28.28 -43.39 -2.06
CA ALA A 704 27.17 -42.51 -1.65
C ALA A 704 27.65 -41.21 -0.96
N THR A 705 28.87 -41.18 -0.42
CA THR A 705 29.53 -39.96 0.09
C THR A 705 29.90 -38.93 -1.00
N ASP A 706 29.92 -39.32 -2.28
CA ASP A 706 30.19 -38.45 -3.43
C ASP A 706 28.87 -37.99 -4.12
N ALA A 707 27.70 -38.34 -3.57
CA ALA A 707 26.37 -38.06 -4.13
C ALA A 707 25.99 -36.56 -4.21
N THR A 708 26.90 -35.66 -3.83
CA THR A 708 26.81 -34.22 -4.07
C THR A 708 26.71 -33.88 -5.56
N ASP A 709 27.11 -34.77 -6.46
CA ASP A 709 26.95 -34.61 -7.92
C ASP A 709 25.51 -34.88 -8.42
N VAL A 710 24.69 -35.59 -7.64
CA VAL A 710 23.31 -35.95 -8.03
C VAL A 710 22.31 -34.85 -7.64
N ILE A 711 22.63 -34.06 -6.61
CA ILE A 711 21.72 -33.08 -6.02
C ILE A 711 22.13 -31.66 -6.44
N ILE A 712 21.36 -31.10 -7.36
CA ILE A 712 21.59 -29.77 -7.92
C ILE A 712 20.72 -28.75 -7.18
N ALA A 713 21.35 -27.79 -6.48
CA ALA A 713 20.68 -26.57 -6.05
C ALA A 713 20.70 -25.57 -7.19
N LEU A 714 19.53 -25.32 -7.77
CA LEU A 714 19.43 -24.31 -8.82
C LEU A 714 19.27 -22.90 -8.24
N HIS A 715 18.88 -22.77 -6.98
CA HIS A 715 18.71 -21.48 -6.33
C HIS A 715 19.05 -21.56 -4.82
N PRO A 716 19.92 -20.71 -4.29
CA PRO A 716 20.45 -20.87 -2.93
C PRO A 716 19.43 -20.72 -1.80
N VAL A 717 18.35 -19.99 -2.04
CA VAL A 717 17.24 -19.83 -1.07
C VAL A 717 16.17 -20.92 -1.17
N GLU A 718 16.27 -21.91 -2.07
CA GLU A 718 15.36 -23.06 -2.10
C GLU A 718 15.30 -23.78 -0.74
N VAL A 719 16.45 -23.93 -0.09
CA VAL A 719 16.56 -24.55 1.24
C VAL A 719 15.92 -23.66 2.31
N LEU A 720 16.12 -22.34 2.24
CA LEU A 720 15.54 -21.42 3.22
C LEU A 720 14.01 -21.39 3.15
N ILE A 721 13.43 -21.32 1.95
CA ILE A 721 11.97 -21.37 1.76
C ILE A 721 11.42 -22.68 2.31
N PHE A 722 12.10 -23.79 2.05
CA PHE A 722 11.73 -25.09 2.60
C PHE A 722 11.74 -25.08 4.14
N ILE A 723 12.80 -24.55 4.77
CA ILE A 723 12.90 -24.44 6.23
C ILE A 723 11.74 -23.62 6.78
N VAL A 724 11.43 -22.46 6.18
CA VAL A 724 10.32 -21.59 6.61
C VAL A 724 8.99 -22.33 6.53
N LYS A 725 8.68 -22.94 5.37
CA LYS A 725 7.41 -23.64 5.15
C LYS A 725 7.26 -24.86 6.07
N PHE A 726 8.33 -25.63 6.25
CA PHE A 726 8.34 -26.76 7.17
C PHE A 726 8.12 -26.32 8.61
N SER A 727 8.84 -25.28 9.05
CA SER A 727 8.69 -24.72 10.39
C SER A 727 7.28 -24.18 10.63
N GLY A 728 6.68 -23.56 9.62
CA GLY A 728 5.29 -23.09 9.64
C GLY A 728 4.30 -24.24 9.83
N VAL A 729 4.38 -25.28 9.01
CA VAL A 729 3.49 -26.44 9.10
C VAL A 729 3.65 -27.17 10.44
N LEU A 730 4.89 -27.38 10.90
CA LEU A 730 5.15 -27.99 12.21
C LEU A 730 4.60 -27.11 13.36
N ALA A 731 4.78 -25.79 13.28
CA ALA A 731 4.24 -24.87 14.28
C ALA A 731 2.71 -24.87 14.31
N ILE A 732 2.02 -24.93 13.16
CA ILE A 732 0.56 -25.09 13.10
C ILE A 732 0.15 -26.40 13.79
N LEU A 733 0.83 -27.50 13.47
CA LEU A 733 0.55 -28.82 14.05
C LEU A 733 0.74 -28.83 15.57
N VAL A 734 1.85 -28.30 16.08
CA VAL A 734 2.15 -28.26 17.52
C VAL A 734 1.24 -27.29 18.27
N THR A 735 0.72 -26.26 17.61
CA THR A 735 -0.25 -25.31 18.19
C THR A 735 -1.68 -25.86 18.17
N THR A 736 -1.99 -26.85 17.33
CA THR A 736 -3.34 -27.46 17.20
C THR A 736 -3.95 -27.92 18.54
N PRO A 737 -3.24 -28.60 19.46
CA PRO A 737 -3.79 -28.94 20.79
C PRO A 737 -4.19 -27.74 21.63
N VAL A 738 -3.44 -26.63 21.52
CA VAL A 738 -3.72 -25.39 22.23
C VAL A 738 -4.97 -24.73 21.66
N ILE A 739 -5.10 -24.71 20.33
CA ILE A 739 -6.30 -24.22 19.62
C ILE A 739 -7.53 -25.00 20.07
N LEU A 740 -7.50 -26.35 20.02
CA LEU A 740 -8.63 -27.18 20.44
C LEU A 740 -8.99 -26.98 21.92
N TYR A 741 -8.01 -26.77 22.78
CA TYR A 741 -8.25 -26.46 24.19
C TYR A 741 -8.96 -25.11 24.39
N TYR A 742 -8.64 -24.08 23.60
CA TYR A 742 -9.31 -22.77 23.69
C TYR A 742 -10.65 -22.72 22.95
N ALA A 743 -10.81 -23.49 21.87
CA ALA A 743 -12.05 -23.57 21.10
C ALA A 743 -13.16 -24.34 21.83
N TRP A 744 -12.82 -25.26 22.74
CA TRP A 744 -13.78 -26.14 23.43
C TRP A 744 -15.02 -25.43 24.02
N PRO A 745 -14.91 -24.34 24.81
CA PRO A 745 -16.09 -23.72 25.42
C PRO A 745 -17.07 -23.17 24.40
N ALA A 746 -16.58 -22.67 23.26
CA ALA A 746 -17.43 -22.19 22.17
C ALA A 746 -18.04 -23.36 21.39
N LEU A 747 -17.25 -24.40 21.11
CA LEU A 747 -17.74 -25.62 20.47
C LEU A 747 -18.87 -26.28 21.28
N GLN A 748 -18.77 -26.28 22.61
CA GLN A 748 -19.81 -26.84 23.49
C GLN A 748 -21.11 -26.02 23.44
N GLN A 749 -21.01 -24.69 23.40
CA GLN A 749 -22.18 -23.80 23.32
C GLN A 749 -22.95 -23.97 22.00
N ARG A 750 -22.26 -24.34 20.92
CA ARG A 750 -22.84 -24.63 19.61
C ARG A 750 -23.29 -26.08 19.42
N GLY A 751 -23.24 -26.92 20.47
CA GLY A 751 -23.60 -28.34 20.37
C GLY A 751 -22.63 -29.19 19.54
N LEU A 752 -21.52 -28.62 19.04
CA LEU A 752 -20.49 -29.31 18.25
C LEU A 752 -19.54 -30.15 19.10
N ALA A 753 -19.64 -30.03 20.43
CA ALA A 753 -18.83 -30.73 21.41
C ALA A 753 -19.74 -31.38 22.48
N PRO A 754 -19.37 -32.55 23.04
CA PRO A 754 -20.24 -33.26 23.98
C PRO A 754 -20.57 -32.40 25.22
N GLY A 755 -21.86 -32.29 25.54
CA GLY A 755 -22.36 -31.47 26.66
C GLY A 755 -21.84 -31.86 28.05
N SER A 756 -21.17 -33.01 28.20
CA SER A 756 -20.63 -33.53 29.47
C SER A 756 -19.09 -33.60 29.56
N GLY A 757 -18.36 -33.03 28.59
CA GLY A 757 -16.90 -33.17 28.51
C GLY A 757 -16.09 -32.21 29.39
N ASP A 758 -14.99 -32.71 29.96
CA ASP A 758 -13.92 -31.87 30.53
C ASP A 758 -13.13 -31.23 29.37
N ARG A 759 -12.81 -29.92 29.47
CA ARG A 759 -11.99 -29.18 28.50
C ARG A 759 -10.66 -29.88 28.16
N ARG A 760 -10.15 -30.69 29.09
CA ARG A 760 -8.95 -31.54 28.91
C ARG A 760 -9.12 -32.64 27.86
N ALA A 761 -10.34 -33.06 27.55
CA ALA A 761 -10.60 -34.07 26.52
C ALA A 761 -10.22 -33.56 25.12
N PHE A 762 -10.54 -32.30 24.79
CA PHE A 762 -10.16 -31.70 23.50
C PHE A 762 -8.67 -31.37 23.41
N LEU A 763 -8.03 -31.09 24.55
CA LEU A 763 -6.57 -31.04 24.63
C LEU A 763 -5.95 -32.42 24.34
N MET A 764 -6.53 -33.49 24.90
CA MET A 764 -6.10 -34.86 24.60
C MET A 764 -6.32 -35.20 23.12
N TRP A 765 -7.44 -34.81 22.52
CA TRP A 765 -7.68 -34.97 21.08
C TRP A 765 -6.58 -34.33 20.25
N GLY A 766 -6.27 -33.07 20.53
CA GLY A 766 -5.18 -32.38 19.86
C GLY A 766 -3.85 -33.08 20.05
N TYR A 767 -3.55 -33.55 21.27
CA TYR A 767 -2.30 -34.27 21.54
C TYR A 767 -2.24 -35.62 20.80
N VAL A 768 -3.34 -36.37 20.77
CA VAL A 768 -3.43 -37.66 20.06
C VAL A 768 -3.29 -37.45 18.54
N LEU A 769 -3.91 -36.41 17.98
CA LEU A 769 -3.74 -36.04 16.57
C LEU A 769 -2.32 -35.58 16.27
N LEU A 770 -1.69 -34.79 17.15
CA LEU A 770 -0.29 -34.38 17.00
C LEU A 770 0.64 -35.60 17.01
N MET A 771 0.47 -36.50 17.99
CA MET A 771 1.28 -37.73 18.08
C MET A 771 1.00 -38.68 16.90
N GLY A 772 -0.23 -38.73 16.40
CA GLY A 772 -0.60 -39.42 15.16
C GLY A 772 0.15 -38.88 13.95
N THR A 773 0.15 -37.55 13.77
CA THR A 773 0.91 -36.89 12.70
C THR A 773 2.40 -37.17 12.82
N LEU A 774 2.99 -37.05 14.01
CA LEU A 774 4.42 -37.28 14.24
C LEU A 774 4.79 -38.74 14.00
N THR A 775 3.97 -39.68 14.44
CA THR A 775 4.19 -41.12 14.22
C THR A 775 4.11 -41.45 12.73
N GLY A 776 3.08 -40.94 12.04
CA GLY A 776 2.94 -41.12 10.59
C GLY A 776 4.06 -40.44 9.81
N ALA A 777 4.56 -39.28 10.27
CA ALA A 777 5.71 -38.61 9.69
C ALA A 777 7.00 -39.42 9.83
N VAL A 778 7.26 -40.03 10.99
CA VAL A 778 8.40 -40.94 11.17
C VAL A 778 8.32 -42.13 10.21
N VAL A 779 7.14 -42.75 10.07
CA VAL A 779 6.93 -43.85 9.11
C VAL A 779 7.08 -43.38 7.66
N GLY A 780 6.54 -42.21 7.33
CA GLY A 780 6.64 -41.60 6.01
C GLY A 780 8.09 -41.31 5.61
N PHE A 781 8.87 -40.73 6.53
CA PHE A 781 10.27 -40.35 6.29
C PHE A 781 11.22 -41.55 6.21
N PHE A 782 11.12 -42.50 7.14
CA PHE A 782 12.07 -43.63 7.20
C PHE A 782 11.64 -44.86 6.40
N GLY A 783 10.34 -45.02 6.12
CA GLY A 783 9.80 -46.18 5.41
C GLY A 783 9.37 -45.85 4.00
N VAL A 784 8.46 -44.89 3.85
CA VAL A 784 7.77 -44.65 2.57
C VAL A 784 8.66 -43.89 1.59
N ALA A 785 9.17 -42.72 1.97
CA ALA A 785 9.95 -41.86 1.09
C ALA A 785 11.16 -42.57 0.46
N PRO A 786 11.96 -43.35 1.22
CA PRO A 786 13.11 -44.06 0.65
C PRO A 786 12.68 -45.15 -0.33
N THR A 787 11.59 -45.87 -0.01
CA THR A 787 11.04 -46.92 -0.87
C THR A 787 10.57 -46.36 -2.22
N VAL A 788 9.80 -45.27 -2.19
CA VAL A 788 9.28 -44.63 -3.42
C VAL A 788 10.43 -44.06 -4.25
N ILE A 789 11.37 -43.35 -3.63
CA ILE A 789 12.49 -42.74 -4.35
C ILE A 789 13.39 -43.85 -4.92
N SER A 790 13.72 -44.88 -4.15
CA SER A 790 14.48 -46.03 -4.64
C SER A 790 13.82 -46.66 -5.86
N TYR A 791 12.49 -46.85 -5.84
CA TYR A 791 11.76 -47.37 -6.98
C TYR A 791 11.88 -46.47 -8.22
N LEU A 792 11.65 -45.16 -8.05
CA LEU A 792 11.75 -44.17 -9.14
C LEU A 792 13.16 -44.12 -9.74
N VAL A 793 14.19 -44.18 -8.89
CA VAL A 793 15.59 -44.22 -9.32
C VAL A 793 15.87 -45.47 -10.14
N THR A 794 15.49 -46.64 -9.61
CA THR A 794 15.75 -47.93 -10.28
C THR A 794 15.06 -47.98 -11.64
N ASP A 795 13.81 -47.51 -11.75
CA ASP A 795 13.08 -47.45 -13.01
C ASP A 795 13.74 -46.51 -14.03
N ALA A 796 14.20 -45.34 -13.57
CA ALA A 796 14.89 -44.37 -14.42
C ALA A 796 16.24 -44.89 -14.95
N VAL A 797 17.02 -45.51 -14.08
CA VAL A 797 18.32 -46.11 -14.44
C VAL A 797 18.12 -47.29 -15.40
N GLN A 798 17.13 -48.15 -15.17
CA GLN A 798 16.78 -49.25 -16.08
C GLN A 798 16.35 -48.75 -17.46
N SER A 799 15.77 -47.57 -17.54
CA SER A 799 15.36 -46.91 -18.78
C SER A 799 16.50 -46.16 -19.48
N GLY A 800 17.74 -46.25 -18.97
CA GLY A 800 18.90 -45.57 -19.55
C GLY A 800 18.91 -44.05 -19.38
N MET A 801 18.14 -43.52 -18.42
CA MET A 801 18.09 -42.08 -18.13
C MET A 801 19.16 -41.69 -17.11
N VAL A 802 19.77 -40.51 -17.28
CA VAL A 802 20.67 -39.92 -16.29
C VAL A 802 19.83 -39.20 -15.23
N VAL A 803 19.91 -39.68 -13.99
CA VAL A 803 19.10 -39.15 -12.88
C VAL A 803 19.82 -37.97 -12.24
N SER A 804 19.16 -36.81 -12.21
CA SER A 804 19.58 -35.65 -11.42
C SER A 804 18.40 -35.13 -10.60
N TYR A 805 18.63 -34.80 -9.33
CA TYR A 805 17.61 -34.31 -8.42
C TYR A 805 17.79 -32.82 -8.16
N ARG A 806 16.72 -32.05 -8.35
CA ARG A 806 16.66 -30.67 -7.86
C ARG A 806 16.32 -30.67 -6.37
N ILE A 807 17.05 -29.92 -5.55
CA ILE A 807 16.79 -29.79 -4.11
C ILE A 807 15.32 -29.45 -3.82
N LYS A 808 14.75 -28.40 -4.42
CA LYS A 808 13.33 -28.06 -4.21
C LYS A 808 12.40 -29.26 -4.45
N SER A 809 12.54 -29.93 -5.58
CA SER A 809 11.65 -31.03 -5.95
C SER A 809 11.84 -32.23 -5.03
N LEU A 810 13.09 -32.56 -4.70
CA LEU A 810 13.42 -33.66 -3.81
C LEU A 810 12.90 -33.41 -2.40
N LEU A 811 13.17 -32.23 -1.83
CA LEU A 811 12.70 -31.86 -0.50
C LEU A 811 11.17 -31.83 -0.43
N TRP A 812 10.47 -31.38 -1.48
CA TRP A 812 9.01 -31.41 -1.52
C TRP A 812 8.44 -32.83 -1.64
N ILE A 813 9.06 -33.70 -2.43
CA ILE A 813 8.64 -35.11 -2.49
C ILE A 813 8.78 -35.75 -1.10
N VAL A 814 9.93 -35.57 -0.46
CA VAL A 814 10.18 -36.09 0.89
C VAL A 814 9.20 -35.48 1.90
N PHE A 815 8.95 -34.18 1.81
CA PHE A 815 7.98 -33.47 2.66
C PHE A 815 6.57 -34.05 2.53
N PHE A 816 6.05 -34.16 1.32
CA PHE A 816 4.70 -34.66 1.08
C PHE A 816 4.57 -36.12 1.50
N MET A 817 5.61 -36.94 1.30
CA MET A 817 5.63 -38.33 1.79
C MET A 817 5.72 -38.41 3.32
N THR A 818 6.36 -37.43 3.96
CA THR A 818 6.51 -37.40 5.42
C THR A 818 5.22 -36.88 6.07
N ILE A 819 4.85 -35.64 5.82
CA ILE A 819 3.70 -34.99 6.46
C ILE A 819 2.38 -35.54 5.93
N GLY A 820 2.30 -35.90 4.65
CA GLY A 820 1.12 -36.54 4.08
C GLY A 820 0.78 -37.84 4.80
N PHE A 821 1.76 -38.72 5.03
CA PHE A 821 1.55 -39.94 5.82
C PHE A 821 1.16 -39.67 7.27
N GLY A 822 1.69 -38.59 7.87
CA GLY A 822 1.22 -38.08 9.15
C GLY A 822 -0.29 -37.80 9.16
N PHE A 823 -0.77 -37.00 8.20
CA PHE A 823 -2.20 -36.69 8.07
C PHE A 823 -3.05 -37.91 7.69
N PHE A 824 -2.54 -38.82 6.85
CA PHE A 824 -3.23 -40.07 6.52
C PHE A 824 -3.53 -40.93 7.75
N LEU A 825 -2.58 -41.01 8.70
CA LEU A 825 -2.74 -41.75 9.95
C LEU A 825 -3.79 -41.09 10.87
N ASN A 826 -3.98 -39.77 10.75
CA ASN A 826 -5.01 -39.07 11.53
C ASN A 826 -6.44 -39.34 11.07
N ILE A 827 -6.68 -39.83 9.86
CA ILE A 827 -8.02 -40.19 9.41
C ILE A 827 -8.63 -41.29 10.31
N PRO A 828 -8.01 -42.48 10.46
CA PRO A 828 -8.54 -43.51 11.35
C PRO A 828 -8.51 -43.10 12.82
N ILE A 829 -7.50 -42.34 13.27
CA ILE A 829 -7.46 -41.80 14.64
C ILE A 829 -8.65 -40.88 14.91
N GLY A 830 -8.92 -39.94 14.00
CA GLY A 830 -10.04 -39.01 14.09
C GLY A 830 -11.38 -39.74 14.14
N MET A 831 -11.56 -40.78 13.33
CA MET A 831 -12.76 -41.63 13.38
C MET A 831 -12.93 -42.31 14.74
N ILE A 832 -11.85 -42.81 15.33
CA ILE A 832 -11.86 -43.40 16.68
C ILE A 832 -12.21 -42.36 17.72
N LEU A 833 -11.59 -41.17 17.68
CA LEU A 833 -11.87 -40.08 18.60
C LEU A 833 -13.35 -39.66 18.51
N LEU A 834 -13.87 -39.42 17.31
CA LEU A 834 -15.27 -39.05 17.07
C LEU A 834 -16.25 -40.10 17.63
N HIS A 835 -15.92 -41.38 17.52
CA HIS A 835 -16.72 -42.45 18.10
C HIS A 835 -16.63 -42.50 19.63
N LEU A 836 -15.43 -42.32 20.20
CA LEU A 836 -15.21 -42.35 21.65
C LEU A 836 -15.84 -41.17 22.39
N SER A 837 -16.03 -40.03 21.71
CA SER A 837 -16.70 -38.85 22.27
C SER A 837 -18.19 -38.80 21.98
N ASP A 838 -18.79 -39.89 21.48
CA ASP A 838 -20.21 -39.98 21.13
C ASP A 838 -20.70 -38.90 20.13
N LEU A 839 -19.78 -38.29 19.36
CA LEU A 839 -20.11 -37.28 18.35
C LEU A 839 -20.64 -37.94 17.07
N VAL A 840 -19.96 -38.99 16.61
CA VAL A 840 -20.36 -39.72 15.40
C VAL A 840 -20.25 -41.21 15.64
N TYR A 841 -21.38 -41.91 15.49
CA TYR A 841 -21.45 -43.35 15.69
C TYR A 841 -20.86 -44.15 14.51
N PHE A 842 -20.32 -45.34 14.81
CA PHE A 842 -19.78 -46.26 13.82
C PHE A 842 -20.79 -46.60 12.72
N GLU A 843 -22.06 -46.82 13.08
CA GLU A 843 -23.13 -47.13 12.13
C GLU A 843 -23.34 -45.99 11.13
N SER A 844 -23.28 -44.74 11.57
CA SER A 844 -23.40 -43.56 10.72
C SER A 844 -22.23 -43.46 9.74
N MET A 845 -20.99 -43.59 10.22
CA MET A 845 -19.80 -43.60 9.35
C MET A 845 -19.86 -44.74 8.33
N ARG A 846 -20.26 -45.94 8.77
CA ARG A 846 -20.40 -47.11 7.89
C ARG A 846 -21.55 -46.96 6.89
N LYS A 847 -22.64 -46.27 7.24
CA LYS A 847 -23.76 -46.04 6.31
C LYS A 847 -23.33 -45.07 5.19
N TYR A 848 -22.62 -44.00 5.55
CA TYR A 848 -22.24 -42.94 4.61
C TYR A 848 -20.84 -43.10 3.99
N TRP A 849 -20.17 -44.25 4.18
CA TRP A 849 -18.81 -44.48 3.66
C TRP A 849 -18.64 -44.20 2.16
N ARG A 850 -19.65 -44.52 1.34
CA ARG A 850 -19.62 -44.25 -0.11
C ARG A 850 -19.63 -42.75 -0.42
N HIS A 851 -20.37 -41.98 0.37
CA HIS A 851 -20.44 -40.52 0.23
C HIS A 851 -19.09 -39.90 0.61
N PHE A 852 -18.46 -40.37 1.69
CA PHE A 852 -17.13 -39.93 2.07
C PHE A 852 -16.09 -40.18 0.96
N VAL A 853 -16.10 -41.40 0.38
CA VAL A 853 -15.20 -41.73 -0.74
C VAL A 853 -15.49 -40.84 -1.94
N LEU A 854 -16.76 -40.62 -2.31
CA LEU A 854 -17.11 -39.73 -3.41
C LEU A 854 -16.63 -38.29 -3.16
N VAL A 855 -16.91 -37.72 -1.98
CA VAL A 855 -16.47 -36.38 -1.58
C VAL A 855 -14.96 -36.28 -1.62
N THR A 856 -14.24 -37.30 -1.18
CA THR A 856 -12.77 -37.34 -1.26
C THR A 856 -12.28 -37.24 -2.70
N PHE A 857 -12.93 -37.94 -3.65
CA PHE A 857 -12.58 -37.88 -5.06
C PHE A 857 -12.92 -36.53 -5.69
N VAL A 858 -14.05 -35.92 -5.31
CA VAL A 858 -14.44 -34.57 -5.75
C VAL A 858 -13.45 -33.52 -5.23
N VAL A 859 -13.13 -33.55 -3.94
CA VAL A 859 -12.15 -32.64 -3.33
C VAL A 859 -10.76 -32.84 -3.95
N ALA A 860 -10.35 -34.08 -4.20
CA ALA A 860 -9.10 -34.37 -4.90
C ALA A 860 -9.10 -33.75 -6.30
N ALA A 861 -10.18 -33.89 -7.07
CA ALA A 861 -10.29 -33.33 -8.41
C ALA A 861 -10.19 -31.79 -8.42
N LEU A 862 -10.68 -31.13 -7.37
CA LEU A 862 -10.59 -29.66 -7.22
C LEU A 862 -9.19 -29.20 -6.80
N ILE A 863 -8.51 -29.96 -5.93
CA ILE A 863 -7.22 -29.54 -5.35
C ILE A 863 -6.03 -29.97 -6.20
N THR A 864 -6.08 -31.11 -6.89
CA THR A 864 -4.91 -31.64 -7.64
C THR A 864 -4.82 -31.02 -9.04
N PRO A 865 -3.77 -30.22 -9.33
CA PRO A 865 -3.56 -29.73 -10.68
C PRO A 865 -3.04 -30.87 -11.57
N GLY A 866 -3.88 -31.36 -12.48
CA GLY A 866 -3.45 -32.18 -13.62
C GLY A 866 -4.07 -33.56 -13.71
N GLY A 867 -5.18 -33.67 -14.45
CA GLY A 867 -5.71 -34.93 -14.98
C GLY A 867 -6.14 -35.98 -13.95
N ILE A 868 -6.81 -37.04 -14.43
CA ILE A 868 -7.41 -38.08 -13.58
C ILE A 868 -6.36 -38.82 -12.74
N LEU A 869 -5.12 -38.97 -13.22
CA LEU A 869 -4.10 -39.73 -12.52
C LEU A 869 -3.64 -39.09 -11.21
N THR A 870 -3.41 -37.77 -11.16
CA THR A 870 -2.96 -37.10 -9.92
C THR A 870 -4.06 -37.08 -8.88
N MET A 871 -5.31 -36.90 -9.32
CA MET A 871 -6.51 -37.05 -8.51
C MET A 871 -6.60 -38.45 -7.89
N LEU A 872 -6.39 -39.52 -8.66
CA LEU A 872 -6.40 -40.90 -8.14
C LEU A 872 -5.29 -41.15 -7.12
N VAL A 873 -4.08 -40.65 -7.38
CA VAL A 873 -2.92 -40.78 -6.46
C VAL A 873 -3.21 -40.15 -5.10
N PHE A 874 -3.98 -39.06 -5.05
CA PHE A 874 -4.39 -38.43 -3.81
C PHE A 874 -5.60 -39.13 -3.16
N ALA A 875 -6.66 -39.39 -3.94
CA ALA A 875 -7.93 -39.85 -3.40
C ALA A 875 -7.91 -41.29 -2.89
N ILE A 876 -7.18 -42.19 -3.58
CA ILE A 876 -7.14 -43.62 -3.22
C ILE A 876 -6.55 -43.83 -1.81
N PRO A 877 -5.37 -43.27 -1.45
CA PRO A 877 -4.84 -43.39 -0.09
C PRO A 877 -5.79 -42.86 1.00
N VAL A 878 -6.46 -41.73 0.77
CA VAL A 878 -7.44 -41.17 1.74
C VAL A 878 -8.62 -42.12 1.93
N ALA A 879 -9.18 -42.63 0.82
CA ALA A 879 -10.30 -43.56 0.84
C ALA A 879 -9.94 -44.88 1.55
N VAL A 880 -8.74 -45.41 1.28
CA VAL A 880 -8.22 -46.60 1.96
C VAL A 880 -8.05 -46.35 3.45
N ALA A 881 -7.50 -45.21 3.85
CA ALA A 881 -7.34 -44.85 5.27
C ALA A 881 -8.69 -44.78 6.00
N TYR A 882 -9.73 -44.25 5.36
CA TYR A 882 -11.09 -44.25 5.92
C TYR A 882 -11.68 -45.65 6.07
N VAL A 883 -11.52 -46.52 5.06
CA VAL A 883 -11.97 -47.91 5.13
C VAL A 883 -11.20 -48.69 6.20
N LEU A 884 -9.90 -48.46 6.35
CA LEU A 884 -9.10 -48.99 7.45
C LEU A 884 -9.61 -48.48 8.81
N GLY A 885 -9.98 -47.20 8.90
CA GLY A 885 -10.62 -46.63 10.08
C GLY A 885 -11.94 -47.32 10.44
N LEU A 886 -12.79 -47.60 9.45
CA LEU A 886 -14.00 -48.41 9.65
C LEU A 886 -13.67 -49.82 10.13
N LEU A 887 -12.65 -50.47 9.58
CA LEU A 887 -12.21 -51.80 9.99
C LEU A 887 -11.70 -51.80 11.43
N LEU A 888 -10.91 -50.80 11.82
CA LEU A 888 -10.41 -50.62 13.18
C LEU A 888 -11.55 -50.37 14.16
N LEU A 889 -12.50 -49.49 13.84
CA LEU A 889 -13.70 -49.26 14.65
C LEU A 889 -14.56 -50.52 14.76
N TRP A 890 -14.71 -51.27 13.68
CA TRP A 890 -15.42 -52.54 13.69
C TRP A 890 -14.78 -53.55 14.65
N LEU A 891 -13.45 -53.65 14.66
CA LEU A 891 -12.69 -54.48 15.61
C LEU A 891 -12.84 -53.98 17.06
N LEU A 892 -12.72 -52.67 17.29
CA LEU A 892 -12.83 -52.06 18.63
C LEU A 892 -14.23 -52.22 19.24
N THR A 893 -15.26 -52.20 18.42
CA THR A 893 -16.66 -52.33 18.84
C THR A 893 -17.19 -53.77 18.78
N ALA A 894 -16.41 -54.73 18.27
CA ALA A 894 -16.79 -56.15 18.20
C ALA A 894 -17.08 -56.81 19.57
N PRO A 895 -16.33 -56.55 20.67
CA PRO A 895 -16.61 -57.14 21.98
C PRO A 895 -17.99 -56.75 22.53
N TRP A 896 -18.41 -55.52 22.27
CA TRP A 896 -19.68 -54.96 22.73
C TRP A 896 -20.89 -55.58 22.02
N ARG A 897 -20.71 -56.07 20.78
CA ARG A 897 -21.77 -56.75 20.01
C ARG A 897 -21.87 -58.24 20.33
N LEU A 898 -20.77 -58.87 20.76
CA LEU A 898 -20.71 -60.31 21.05
C LEU A 898 -21.12 -60.67 22.49
N PHE A 899 -21.03 -59.73 23.45
CA PHE A 899 -21.29 -59.99 24.89
C PHE A 899 -22.40 -59.12 25.52
N GLY A 900 -23.29 -58.55 24.71
CA GLY A 900 -24.24 -57.51 25.11
C GLY A 900 -25.04 -57.75 26.41
N ARG A 901 -24.94 -56.80 27.35
CA ARG A 901 -26.01 -56.46 28.30
C ARG A 901 -26.43 -55.01 28.05
N GLY A 902 -27.72 -54.83 27.80
CA GLY A 902 -28.28 -53.66 27.13
C GLY A 902 -28.08 -52.31 27.82
N ARG A 903 -27.94 -51.28 26.99
CA ARG A 903 -28.32 -49.91 27.35
C ARG A 903 -29.45 -49.51 26.41
N ALA A 904 -30.57 -49.18 27.01
CA ALA A 904 -31.80 -48.79 26.32
C ALA A 904 -31.56 -47.59 25.41
N SER A 905 -32.20 -47.65 24.25
CA SER A 905 -32.35 -46.58 23.27
C SER A 905 -32.72 -45.25 23.92
N ARG A 906 -31.88 -44.23 23.71
CA ARG A 906 -32.33 -42.84 23.62
C ARG A 906 -32.12 -42.41 22.18
N THR A 907 -33.18 -42.53 21.41
CA THR A 907 -33.40 -41.79 20.17
C THR A 907 -34.11 -40.49 20.55
N SER A 908 -33.41 -39.37 20.39
CA SER A 908 -33.96 -38.06 20.05
C SER A 908 -32.78 -37.24 19.54
#